data_AF-A0A662FQF4-F1
#
_entry.id   AF-A0A662FQF4-F1
#
_cell.length_a   1.000
_cell.length_b   1.000
_cell.length_c   1.000
_cell.angle_alpha   90.00
_cell.angle_beta   90.00
_cell.angle_gamma   90.00
#
_symmetry.space_group_name_H-M   'P 1'
#
loop_
_entity.id
_entity.type
_entity.pdbx_description
1 polymer ?
#
loop_
_entity_poly.entity_id
_entity_poly.type
_entity_poly.pdbx_seq_one_letter_code
_entity_poly.pdbx_strand_id
1 'polypeptide(L)'
;LYWLAIANACSIPLINMATLIATFNQVFSIISMYAFVKLLTGSRLAGTISVILWTTLSGFGWISSIESPPEESLTSPSAYLEYLSHIAGRFSYASPPVHPPTYIGGHTLVRFWGLCVYLVALVAIVQYYMNYRSPSYLFILSLSILHLTFGHPTELTLVALALASAQLLFGHRVNRDVLLPVSLSTLVGTIYHCLLGYPLSWCVLTLMPLLSLVISKLFRYGPLLRNLALNLKGLCVVYLFFCGLMYIAFALKYNTIYLKYPLYTLWYFPAIEWGFLGVISNLSICLLTLSDSVDLRRGFALLLMFLQLFLLFILNLINYHLSFIIIPFPFQPVLFYYILATIGSFVVLINRPRHSRLLRILSSMVIALLIIVGSMDYLLSVNFWRLSTGRYTGSRMVISEEDIQIINFLHRLDIDKPYIITPYSSLTVHLSGMATLPPLFQTAFLTTRDCNELNFILTLHPSKYILMRKPHEYTLFSTSPIFENKKYKLIPIPSWILAQSSIVPSTRDLIAISKVFFNNSRVILKTSNKFLEYNVCNGTIESIGGNYVLIYLESLNKKENITLYLPNIYIEGETILMNLITERRITELKSLVLPALSIEGVVSFKVVSTFENRIYIENFTYRGGLCPKEFSLKELMDEYVKNHDISILSVLLHPLGLLWSFTIVLIIVLMFSKRVRRLISITLKVYKL
;
A
#
# COMPACT_ATOMS: atom_id res chain seq x y z
N LEU A 1 19.75 2.58 -6.98
CA LEU A 1 21.12 2.24 -7.42
C LEU A 1 21.37 2.66 -8.87
N TYR A 2 20.72 2.07 -9.88
CA TYR A 2 20.90 2.46 -11.29
C TYR A 2 20.71 3.97 -11.58
N TRP A 3 19.59 4.56 -11.13
CA TRP A 3 19.32 5.98 -11.32
C TRP A 3 20.16 6.92 -10.45
N LEU A 4 20.64 6.42 -9.31
CA LEU A 4 21.56 7.15 -8.44
C LEU A 4 22.94 7.23 -9.12
N ALA A 5 23.37 6.15 -9.79
CA ALA A 5 24.59 6.13 -10.59
C ALA A 5 24.51 7.08 -11.79
N ILE A 6 23.36 7.17 -12.48
CA ILE A 6 23.16 8.14 -13.57
C ILE A 6 23.14 9.58 -13.02
N ALA A 7 22.44 9.84 -11.92
CA ALA A 7 22.42 11.17 -11.29
C ALA A 7 23.85 11.60 -10.87
N ASN A 8 24.63 10.69 -10.31
CA ASN A 8 26.03 10.93 -9.95
C ASN A 8 26.94 11.13 -11.18
N ALA A 9 26.65 10.46 -12.30
CA ALA A 9 27.43 10.57 -13.53
C ALA A 9 27.11 11.82 -14.36
N CYS A 10 25.88 12.34 -14.29
CA CYS A 10 25.41 13.43 -15.15
C CYS A 10 25.44 14.82 -14.48
N SER A 11 25.89 14.94 -13.23
CA SER A 11 25.89 16.20 -12.43
C SER A 11 24.54 16.95 -12.43
N ILE A 12 23.43 16.24 -12.66
CA ILE A 12 22.07 16.77 -12.60
C ILE A 12 21.59 16.62 -11.15
N PRO A 13 20.99 17.67 -10.54
CA PRO A 13 20.39 17.57 -9.22
C PRO A 13 19.42 16.38 -9.12
N LEU A 14 19.55 15.57 -8.07
CA LEU A 14 18.78 14.34 -7.85
C LEU A 14 17.27 14.52 -8.05
N ILE A 15 16.75 15.69 -7.67
CA ILE A 15 15.33 16.04 -7.79
C ILE A 15 14.87 16.21 -9.25
N ASN A 16 15.72 16.77 -10.12
CA ASN A 16 15.45 16.93 -11.54
C ASN A 16 15.46 15.56 -12.23
N MET A 17 16.40 14.69 -11.86
CA MET A 17 16.46 13.32 -12.38
C MET A 17 15.24 12.49 -11.95
N ALA A 18 14.83 12.56 -10.68
CA ALA A 18 13.64 11.88 -10.19
C ALA A 18 12.36 12.33 -10.91
N THR A 19 12.23 13.64 -11.17
CA THR A 19 11.09 14.23 -11.90
C THR A 19 11.05 13.76 -13.36
N LEU A 20 12.22 13.73 -14.01
CA LEU A 20 12.35 13.28 -15.39
C LEU A 20 12.00 11.78 -15.52
N ILE A 21 12.48 10.94 -14.62
CA ILE A 21 12.13 9.50 -14.57
C ILE A 21 10.62 9.31 -14.38
N ALA A 22 10.01 10.03 -13.44
CA ALA A 22 8.57 9.94 -13.21
C ALA A 22 7.77 10.31 -14.48
N THR A 23 8.20 11.38 -15.16
CA THR A 23 7.58 11.84 -16.41
C THR A 23 7.68 10.80 -17.51
N PHE A 24 8.86 10.23 -17.75
CA PHE A 24 9.04 9.20 -18.77
C PHE A 24 8.22 7.95 -18.47
N ASN A 25 8.20 7.49 -17.22
CA ASN A 25 7.41 6.31 -16.89
C ASN A 25 5.90 6.52 -17.06
N GLN A 26 5.40 7.73 -16.76
CA GLN A 26 4.00 8.08 -17.02
C GLN A 26 3.68 8.01 -18.52
N VAL A 27 4.54 8.61 -19.36
CA VAL A 27 4.39 8.60 -20.82
C VAL A 27 4.40 7.17 -21.36
N PHE A 28 5.37 6.34 -20.94
CA PHE A 28 5.45 4.95 -21.37
C PHE A 28 4.26 4.11 -20.93
N SER A 29 3.73 4.36 -19.72
CA SER A 29 2.53 3.67 -19.23
C SER A 29 1.30 4.03 -20.06
N ILE A 30 1.13 5.32 -20.41
CA ILE A 30 0.05 5.79 -21.29
C ILE A 30 0.14 5.13 -22.67
N ILE A 31 1.33 5.11 -23.27
CA ILE A 31 1.56 4.50 -24.59
C ILE A 31 1.27 2.99 -24.55
N SER A 32 1.75 2.30 -23.52
CA SER A 32 1.57 0.85 -23.36
C SER A 32 0.11 0.49 -23.14
N MET A 33 -0.60 1.25 -22.31
CA MET A 33 -2.04 1.09 -22.07
C MET A 33 -2.84 1.31 -23.36
N TYR A 34 -2.58 2.40 -24.09
CA TYR A 34 -3.21 2.66 -25.38
C TYR A 34 -2.96 1.51 -26.38
N ALA A 35 -1.71 1.04 -26.48
CA ALA A 35 -1.35 -0.06 -27.37
C ALA A 35 -2.08 -1.36 -26.98
N PHE A 36 -2.10 -1.71 -25.70
CA PHE A 36 -2.80 -2.88 -25.18
C PHE A 36 -4.29 -2.88 -25.56
N VAL A 37 -5.01 -1.80 -25.25
CA VAL A 37 -6.45 -1.73 -25.55
C VAL A 37 -6.73 -1.67 -27.05
N LYS A 38 -5.91 -0.95 -27.82
CA LYS A 38 -6.02 -0.94 -29.29
C LYS A 38 -5.86 -2.34 -29.88
N LEU A 39 -4.95 -3.17 -29.34
CA LEU A 39 -4.75 -4.54 -29.80
C LEU A 39 -5.94 -5.46 -29.49
N LEU A 40 -6.52 -5.32 -28.29
CA LEU A 40 -7.69 -6.10 -27.88
C LEU A 40 -8.94 -5.73 -28.69
N THR A 41 -9.10 -4.45 -29.04
CA THR A 41 -10.35 -3.92 -29.61
C THR A 41 -10.29 -3.65 -31.11
N GLY A 42 -9.10 -3.50 -31.69
CA GLY A 42 -8.89 -3.00 -33.05
C GLY A 42 -9.21 -1.51 -33.23
N SER A 43 -9.54 -0.77 -32.17
CA SER A 43 -10.04 0.60 -32.24
C SER A 43 -9.09 1.60 -31.59
N ARG A 44 -8.67 2.62 -32.36
CA ARG A 44 -7.91 3.76 -31.82
C ARG A 44 -8.73 4.53 -30.78
N LEU A 45 -10.02 4.70 -31.03
CA LEU A 45 -10.94 5.41 -30.14
C LEU A 45 -11.10 4.71 -28.79
N ALA A 46 -11.19 3.37 -28.78
CA ALA A 46 -11.25 2.61 -27.53
C ALA A 46 -9.94 2.73 -26.75
N GLY A 47 -8.79 2.70 -27.44
CA GLY A 47 -7.49 2.99 -26.83
C GLY A 47 -7.45 4.37 -26.15
N THR A 48 -7.84 5.43 -26.86
CA THR A 48 -7.87 6.79 -26.29
C THR A 48 -8.83 6.90 -25.11
N ILE A 49 -10.04 6.35 -25.23
CA ILE A 49 -11.02 6.37 -24.14
C ILE A 49 -10.50 5.61 -22.93
N SER A 50 -9.85 4.47 -23.09
CA SER A 50 -9.28 3.74 -21.95
C SER A 50 -8.23 4.56 -21.18
N VAL A 51 -7.41 5.35 -21.87
CA VAL A 51 -6.45 6.25 -21.22
C VAL A 51 -7.19 7.34 -20.46
N ILE A 52 -8.20 7.98 -21.07
CA ILE A 52 -9.01 9.01 -20.41
C ILE A 52 -9.68 8.44 -19.15
N LEU A 53 -10.35 7.30 -19.26
CA LEU A 53 -11.01 6.64 -18.13
C LEU A 53 -10.00 6.34 -17.01
N TRP A 54 -8.82 5.82 -17.35
CA TRP A 54 -7.80 5.49 -16.37
C TRP A 54 -7.20 6.71 -15.67
N THR A 55 -6.98 7.82 -16.38
CA THR A 55 -6.29 8.99 -15.83
C THR A 55 -7.22 10.01 -15.17
N THR A 56 -8.51 10.03 -15.53
CA THR A 56 -9.43 11.11 -15.12
C THR A 56 -10.57 10.67 -14.23
N LEU A 57 -11.03 9.42 -14.31
CA LEU A 57 -12.20 9.00 -13.54
C LEU A 57 -11.84 8.63 -12.12
N SER A 58 -12.63 9.18 -11.21
CA SER A 58 -12.39 9.14 -9.78
C SER A 58 -13.58 8.54 -9.00
N GLY A 59 -13.56 8.68 -7.68
CA GLY A 59 -14.50 8.08 -6.73
C GLY A 59 -15.88 8.74 -6.74
N PHE A 60 -16.58 8.61 -5.61
CA PHE A 60 -17.89 9.25 -5.40
C PHE A 60 -17.80 10.46 -4.44
N GLY A 61 -16.64 11.11 -4.35
CA GLY A 61 -16.40 12.22 -3.43
C GLY A 61 -17.32 13.42 -3.63
N TRP A 62 -17.75 13.66 -4.87
CA TRP A 62 -18.78 14.64 -5.21
C TRP A 62 -20.11 14.47 -4.46
N ILE A 63 -20.49 13.24 -4.05
CA ILE A 63 -21.72 13.01 -3.26
C ILE A 63 -21.58 13.75 -1.92
N SER A 64 -20.43 13.62 -1.26
CA SER A 64 -20.11 14.39 -0.05
C SER A 64 -20.08 15.90 -0.33
N SER A 65 -19.66 16.34 -1.52
CA SER A 65 -19.72 17.77 -1.87
C SER A 65 -21.14 18.33 -2.02
N ILE A 66 -22.12 17.48 -2.30
CA ILE A 66 -23.54 17.88 -2.34
C ILE A 66 -24.17 17.82 -0.96
N GLU A 67 -23.92 16.75 -0.20
CA GLU A 67 -24.54 16.52 1.10
C GLU A 67 -23.91 17.35 2.22
N SER A 68 -22.61 17.56 2.16
CA SER A 68 -21.79 18.24 3.17
C SER A 68 -20.78 19.17 2.47
N PRO A 69 -21.23 20.30 1.90
CA PRO A 69 -20.32 21.25 1.25
C PRO A 69 -19.27 21.76 2.26
N PRO A 70 -18.06 22.15 1.80
CA PRO A 70 -17.01 22.62 2.69
C PRO A 70 -17.46 23.89 3.44
N GLU A 71 -17.34 23.87 4.77
CA GLU A 71 -17.74 24.98 5.65
C GLU A 71 -16.86 26.23 5.44
N GLU A 72 -15.58 26.02 5.11
CA GLU A 72 -14.64 27.08 4.78
C GLU A 72 -14.25 27.07 3.30
N SER A 73 -13.91 28.25 2.78
CA SER A 73 -13.34 28.35 1.43
C SER A 73 -12.07 27.49 1.33
N LEU A 74 -12.03 26.56 0.37
CA LEU A 74 -10.88 25.68 0.11
C LEU A 74 -9.72 26.48 -0.50
N THR A 75 -9.06 27.28 0.33
CA THR A 75 -7.96 28.19 -0.05
C THR A 75 -6.63 27.79 0.58
N SER A 76 -6.66 27.01 1.67
CA SER A 76 -5.48 26.52 2.38
C SER A 76 -5.31 24.99 2.23
N PRO A 77 -4.07 24.47 2.26
CA PRO A 77 -3.84 23.02 2.22
C PRO A 77 -4.48 22.27 3.38
N SER A 78 -4.62 22.90 4.56
CA SER A 78 -5.26 22.32 5.73
C SER A 78 -6.77 22.16 5.53
N ALA A 79 -7.45 23.19 5.01
CA ALA A 79 -8.88 23.11 4.69
C ALA A 79 -9.16 22.03 3.63
N TYR A 80 -8.32 21.93 2.60
CA TYR A 80 -8.40 20.83 1.64
C TYR A 80 -8.17 19.47 2.29
N LEU A 81 -7.17 19.34 3.16
CA LEU A 81 -6.85 18.07 3.81
C LEU A 81 -7.99 17.60 4.71
N GLU A 82 -8.57 18.51 5.49
CA GLU A 82 -9.71 18.22 6.35
C GLU A 82 -10.92 17.77 5.52
N TYR A 83 -11.25 18.52 4.48
CA TYR A 83 -12.34 18.18 3.57
C TYR A 83 -12.09 16.85 2.82
N LEU A 84 -10.89 16.62 2.30
CA LEU A 84 -10.52 15.35 1.67
C LEU A 84 -10.52 14.20 2.67
N SER A 85 -10.15 14.44 3.93
CA SER A 85 -10.18 13.41 4.99
C SER A 85 -11.61 13.04 5.37
N HIS A 86 -12.54 14.00 5.36
CA HIS A 86 -13.96 13.74 5.52
C HIS A 86 -14.48 12.83 4.39
N ILE A 87 -14.14 13.17 3.14
CA ILE A 87 -14.50 12.33 1.98
C ILE A 87 -13.83 10.94 2.06
N ALA A 88 -12.56 10.87 2.46
CA ALA A 88 -11.83 9.62 2.65
C ALA A 88 -12.51 8.72 3.68
N GLY A 89 -12.98 9.33 4.77
CA GLY A 89 -13.78 8.68 5.80
C GLY A 89 -15.10 8.12 5.27
N ARG A 90 -15.63 8.57 4.13
CA ARG A 90 -16.87 8.00 3.56
C ARG A 90 -16.62 6.98 2.46
N PHE A 91 -15.59 7.17 1.64
CA PHE A 91 -15.38 6.40 0.40
C PHE A 91 -14.08 5.60 0.32
N SER A 92 -13.23 5.63 1.38
CA SER A 92 -11.90 5.01 1.54
C SER A 92 -10.76 6.00 1.30
N TYR A 93 -9.64 5.84 2.01
CA TYR A 93 -8.39 6.55 1.69
C TYR A 93 -7.81 6.12 0.32
N ALA A 94 -8.17 4.92 -0.15
CA ALA A 94 -7.89 4.49 -1.52
C ALA A 94 -8.88 5.06 -2.54
N SER A 95 -9.89 5.83 -2.09
CA SER A 95 -10.79 6.54 -2.96
C SER A 95 -10.09 7.74 -3.61
N PRO A 96 -10.32 8.00 -4.91
CA PRO A 96 -9.55 9.02 -5.60
C PRO A 96 -9.73 10.52 -5.34
N PRO A 97 -10.62 11.05 -4.48
CA PRO A 97 -10.48 12.45 -4.07
C PRO A 97 -9.18 12.69 -3.30
N VAL A 98 -8.74 11.73 -2.47
CA VAL A 98 -7.50 11.86 -1.67
C VAL A 98 -6.27 11.67 -2.53
N HIS A 99 -6.33 10.68 -3.43
CA HIS A 99 -5.21 10.26 -4.25
C HIS A 99 -5.72 9.96 -5.67
N PRO A 100 -5.31 10.70 -6.72
CA PRO A 100 -5.85 10.43 -8.05
C PRO A 100 -5.48 9.00 -8.51
N PRO A 101 -6.22 8.39 -9.46
CA PRO A 101 -5.95 7.02 -9.92
C PRO A 101 -4.51 6.81 -10.40
N THR A 102 -3.89 7.86 -10.95
CA THR A 102 -2.47 7.89 -11.35
C THR A 102 -1.52 7.90 -10.15
N TYR A 103 -1.87 8.59 -9.07
CA TYR A 103 -1.11 8.58 -7.83
C TYR A 103 -1.22 7.23 -7.13
N ILE A 104 -2.44 6.70 -6.95
CA ILE A 104 -2.63 5.40 -6.30
C ILE A 104 -2.00 4.32 -7.18
N GLY A 105 -2.21 4.36 -8.50
CA GLY A 105 -1.56 3.46 -9.43
C GLY A 105 -0.03 3.51 -9.34
N GLY A 106 0.56 4.70 -9.22
CA GLY A 106 2.01 4.88 -9.12
C GLY A 106 2.60 4.56 -7.74
N HIS A 107 1.86 4.80 -6.66
CA HIS A 107 2.27 4.56 -5.28
C HIS A 107 2.08 3.11 -4.86
N THR A 108 1.01 2.46 -5.33
CA THR A 108 0.68 1.11 -4.88
C THR A 108 1.32 0.03 -5.73
N LEU A 109 1.46 0.20 -7.05
CA LEU A 109 2.34 -0.66 -7.88
C LEU A 109 3.82 -0.24 -7.78
N VAL A 110 4.19 0.17 -6.56
CA VAL A 110 5.32 1.01 -6.14
C VAL A 110 6.32 1.24 -7.27
N ARG A 111 6.21 2.43 -7.89
CA ARG A 111 7.06 3.00 -8.96
C ARG A 111 6.68 2.50 -10.33
N PHE A 112 5.69 3.16 -10.94
CA PHE A 112 5.52 3.50 -12.36
C PHE A 112 6.22 2.61 -13.43
N TRP A 113 7.53 2.39 -13.31
CA TRP A 113 8.28 1.38 -14.03
C TRP A 113 7.71 -0.05 -13.91
N GLY A 114 7.36 -0.55 -12.72
CA GLY A 114 6.78 -1.89 -12.54
C GLY A 114 5.48 -2.06 -13.32
N LEU A 115 4.56 -1.09 -13.19
CA LEU A 115 3.34 -1.02 -13.99
C LEU A 115 3.65 -0.94 -15.50
N CYS A 116 4.61 -0.11 -15.91
CA CYS A 116 5.01 0.02 -17.31
C CYS A 116 5.49 -1.31 -17.88
N VAL A 117 6.42 -1.99 -17.21
CA VAL A 117 6.95 -3.30 -17.63
C VAL A 117 5.85 -4.35 -17.66
N TYR A 118 4.93 -4.34 -16.70
CA TYR A 118 3.76 -5.22 -16.72
C TYR A 118 2.83 -4.95 -17.91
N LEU A 119 2.51 -3.69 -18.22
CA LEU A 119 1.70 -3.33 -19.41
C LEU A 119 2.40 -3.74 -20.71
N VAL A 120 3.72 -3.61 -20.80
CA VAL A 120 4.53 -4.12 -21.92
C VAL A 120 4.43 -5.64 -22.02
N ALA A 121 4.49 -6.35 -20.89
CA ALA A 121 4.28 -7.80 -20.85
C ALA A 121 2.87 -8.19 -21.35
N LEU A 122 1.82 -7.46 -20.97
CA LEU A 122 0.47 -7.67 -21.51
C LEU A 122 0.42 -7.49 -23.03
N VAL A 123 1.04 -6.45 -23.56
CA VAL A 123 1.14 -6.22 -25.01
C VAL A 123 1.84 -7.39 -25.69
N ALA A 124 2.96 -7.87 -25.14
CA ALA A 124 3.70 -9.00 -25.67
C ALA A 124 2.86 -10.30 -25.67
N ILE A 125 2.17 -10.59 -24.57
CA ILE A 125 1.27 -11.75 -24.45
C ILE A 125 0.15 -11.68 -25.50
N VAL A 126 -0.52 -10.54 -25.62
CA VAL A 126 -1.60 -10.33 -26.60
C VAL A 126 -1.08 -10.49 -28.02
N GLN A 127 0.05 -9.85 -28.37
CA GLN A 127 0.62 -9.96 -29.71
C GLN A 127 1.02 -11.38 -30.08
N TYR A 128 1.61 -12.09 -29.12
CA TYR A 128 2.03 -13.47 -29.32
C TYR A 128 0.84 -14.41 -29.50
N TYR A 129 -0.09 -14.43 -28.54
CA TYR A 129 -1.20 -15.40 -28.54
C TYR A 129 -2.32 -15.03 -29.52
N MET A 130 -2.54 -13.74 -29.83
CA MET A 130 -3.73 -13.28 -30.57
C MET A 130 -3.45 -12.79 -31.99
N ASN A 131 -2.20 -12.44 -32.34
CA ASN A 131 -1.90 -11.85 -33.66
C ASN A 131 -0.83 -12.63 -34.45
N TYR A 132 0.42 -12.68 -33.96
CA TYR A 132 1.59 -12.97 -34.81
C TYR A 132 2.41 -14.20 -34.40
N ARG A 133 2.28 -14.73 -33.17
CA ARG A 133 3.13 -15.80 -32.62
C ARG A 133 4.65 -15.61 -32.85
N SER A 134 5.10 -14.37 -33.00
CA SER A 134 6.50 -14.07 -33.31
C SER A 134 7.41 -14.29 -32.08
N PRO A 135 8.60 -14.91 -32.26
CA PRO A 135 9.57 -15.09 -31.18
C PRO A 135 10.05 -13.77 -30.57
N SER A 136 10.01 -12.66 -31.31
CA SER A 136 10.35 -11.33 -30.80
C SER A 136 9.48 -10.93 -29.60
N TYR A 137 8.19 -11.32 -29.59
CA TYR A 137 7.31 -11.05 -28.46
C TYR A 137 7.59 -11.95 -27.25
N LEU A 138 8.08 -13.16 -27.47
CA LEU A 138 8.58 -14.01 -26.36
C LEU A 138 9.85 -13.45 -25.75
N PHE A 139 10.74 -12.89 -26.57
CA PHE A 139 11.91 -12.19 -26.07
C PHE A 139 11.51 -10.97 -25.22
N ILE A 140 10.58 -10.14 -25.70
CA ILE A 140 10.06 -9.00 -24.92
C ILE A 140 9.40 -9.46 -23.61
N LEU A 141 8.62 -10.55 -23.63
CA LEU A 141 8.03 -11.14 -22.42
C LEU A 141 9.11 -11.61 -21.43
N SER A 142 10.15 -12.29 -21.92
CA SER A 142 11.28 -12.77 -21.11
C SER A 142 12.03 -11.61 -20.45
N LEU A 143 12.31 -10.57 -21.23
CA LEU A 143 12.95 -9.34 -20.74
C LEU A 143 12.09 -8.67 -19.67
N SER A 144 10.77 -8.64 -19.87
CA SER A 144 9.82 -8.08 -18.90
C SER A 144 9.81 -8.87 -17.59
N ILE A 145 9.83 -10.21 -17.65
CA ILE A 145 9.91 -11.08 -16.46
C ILE A 145 11.23 -10.83 -15.70
N LEU A 146 12.36 -10.78 -16.40
CA LEU A 146 13.67 -10.50 -15.78
C LEU A 146 13.70 -9.10 -15.14
N HIS A 147 13.21 -8.07 -15.85
CA HIS A 147 13.12 -6.70 -15.32
C HIS A 147 12.26 -6.62 -14.06
N LEU A 148 11.10 -7.28 -14.04
CA LEU A 148 10.25 -7.33 -12.85
C LEU A 148 10.95 -8.12 -11.73
N THR A 149 11.69 -9.18 -12.04
CA THR A 149 12.43 -9.96 -11.03
C THR A 149 13.46 -9.11 -10.28
N PHE A 150 14.12 -8.16 -10.95
CA PHE A 150 15.18 -7.34 -10.34
C PHE A 150 14.70 -6.21 -9.42
N GLY A 151 13.40 -5.92 -9.35
CA GLY A 151 12.93 -4.84 -8.47
C GLY A 151 11.44 -4.81 -8.15
N HIS A 152 10.62 -5.63 -8.82
CA HIS A 152 9.16 -5.65 -8.77
C HIS A 152 8.63 -7.11 -8.83
N PRO A 153 9.07 -8.02 -7.91
CA PRO A 153 8.70 -9.43 -7.98
C PRO A 153 7.22 -9.67 -7.69
N THR A 154 6.53 -8.76 -7.02
CA THR A 154 5.09 -8.85 -6.75
C THR A 154 4.25 -8.81 -8.02
N GLU A 155 4.66 -7.99 -8.99
CA GLU A 155 4.01 -7.77 -10.28
C GLU A 155 4.12 -9.00 -11.19
N LEU A 156 5.05 -9.92 -10.91
CA LEU A 156 5.12 -11.22 -11.60
C LEU A 156 3.85 -12.04 -11.37
N THR A 157 3.15 -11.84 -10.25
CA THR A 157 1.84 -12.44 -10.02
C THR A 157 0.81 -11.96 -11.05
N LEU A 158 0.84 -10.67 -11.41
CA LEU A 158 -0.05 -10.12 -12.44
C LEU A 158 0.29 -10.68 -13.83
N VAL A 159 1.59 -10.79 -14.15
CA VAL A 159 2.05 -11.45 -15.39
C VAL A 159 1.59 -12.90 -15.43
N ALA A 160 1.68 -13.61 -14.31
CA ALA A 160 1.27 -15.00 -14.18
C ALA A 160 -0.24 -15.17 -14.47
N LEU A 161 -1.10 -14.28 -13.95
CA LEU A 161 -2.54 -14.27 -14.23
C LEU A 161 -2.85 -13.94 -15.70
N ALA A 162 -2.08 -13.05 -16.31
CA ALA A 162 -2.23 -12.73 -17.73
C ALA A 162 -1.85 -13.93 -18.62
N LEU A 163 -0.76 -14.62 -18.30
CA LEU A 163 -0.36 -15.85 -18.99
C LEU A 163 -1.41 -16.95 -18.82
N ALA A 164 -1.95 -17.12 -17.61
CA ALA A 164 -3.03 -18.07 -17.35
C ALA A 164 -4.27 -17.75 -18.18
N SER A 165 -4.69 -16.49 -18.22
CA SER A 165 -5.83 -16.01 -19.01
C SER A 165 -5.65 -16.31 -20.50
N ALA A 166 -4.47 -15.99 -21.05
CA ALA A 166 -4.15 -16.24 -22.45
C ALA A 166 -4.14 -17.74 -22.76
N GLN A 167 -3.52 -18.55 -21.89
CA GLN A 167 -3.41 -19.99 -22.09
C GLN A 167 -4.78 -20.69 -22.02
N LEU A 168 -5.65 -20.30 -21.08
CA LEU A 168 -6.98 -20.87 -20.95
C LEU A 168 -7.88 -20.56 -22.16
N LEU A 169 -7.81 -19.34 -22.69
CA LEU A 169 -8.65 -18.92 -23.83
C LEU A 169 -8.10 -19.34 -25.20
N PHE A 170 -6.79 -19.27 -25.41
CA PHE A 170 -6.16 -19.43 -26.73
C PHE A 170 -5.28 -20.68 -26.86
N GLY A 171 -5.02 -21.40 -25.77
CA GLY A 171 -3.97 -22.43 -25.70
C GLY A 171 -4.25 -23.75 -26.42
N HIS A 172 -5.20 -23.84 -27.37
CA HIS A 172 -5.54 -25.10 -28.09
C HIS A 172 -4.33 -25.78 -28.73
N ARG A 173 -3.26 -25.00 -28.94
CA ARG A 173 -1.91 -25.47 -29.18
C ARG A 173 -1.08 -25.01 -27.99
N VAL A 174 -0.69 -25.91 -27.09
CA VAL A 174 0.31 -25.59 -26.06
C VAL A 174 1.57 -25.21 -26.82
N ASN A 175 1.89 -23.92 -26.89
CA ASN A 175 3.17 -23.53 -27.47
C ASN A 175 4.23 -23.86 -26.43
N ARG A 176 4.86 -25.04 -26.59
CA ARG A 176 6.13 -25.39 -25.93
C ARG A 176 7.13 -24.23 -26.02
N ASP A 177 7.04 -23.48 -27.11
CA ASP A 177 7.76 -22.25 -27.40
C ASP A 177 7.64 -21.17 -26.32
N VAL A 178 6.58 -21.12 -25.50
CA VAL A 178 6.47 -20.15 -24.37
C VAL A 178 7.09 -20.71 -23.09
N LEU A 179 7.06 -22.02 -22.91
CA LEU A 179 7.53 -22.65 -21.68
C LEU A 179 9.04 -22.45 -21.50
N LEU A 180 9.81 -22.64 -22.57
CA LEU A 180 11.27 -22.48 -22.55
C LEU A 180 11.70 -21.05 -22.15
N PRO A 181 11.26 -19.96 -22.83
CA PRO A 181 11.68 -18.61 -22.47
C PRO A 181 11.22 -18.21 -21.06
N VAL A 182 9.97 -18.52 -20.69
CA VAL A 182 9.47 -18.20 -19.34
C VAL A 182 10.26 -18.98 -18.28
N SER A 183 10.47 -20.28 -18.46
CA SER A 183 11.23 -21.10 -17.49
C SER A 183 12.67 -20.59 -17.33
N LEU A 184 13.36 -20.29 -18.44
CA LEU A 184 14.72 -19.74 -18.40
C LEU A 184 14.77 -18.40 -17.65
N SER A 185 13.85 -17.47 -17.93
CA SER A 185 13.78 -16.19 -17.22
C SER A 185 13.51 -16.37 -15.73
N THR A 186 12.57 -17.24 -15.36
CA THR A 186 12.27 -17.51 -13.94
C THR A 186 13.41 -18.22 -13.23
N LEU A 187 14.15 -19.09 -13.91
CA LEU A 187 15.32 -19.78 -13.36
C LEU A 187 16.45 -18.79 -13.08
N VAL A 188 16.82 -17.97 -14.06
CA VAL A 188 17.83 -16.92 -13.91
C VAL A 188 17.45 -15.97 -12.77
N GLY A 189 16.19 -15.55 -12.71
CA GLY A 189 15.66 -14.70 -11.66
C GLY A 189 15.74 -15.33 -10.26
N THR A 190 15.41 -16.62 -10.15
CA THR A 190 15.46 -17.36 -8.88
C THR A 190 16.89 -17.55 -8.41
N ILE A 191 17.83 -17.91 -9.31
CA ILE A 191 19.26 -18.00 -9.00
C ILE A 191 19.78 -16.65 -8.48
N TYR A 192 19.42 -15.56 -9.16
CA TYR A 192 19.80 -14.21 -8.74
C TYR A 192 19.30 -13.87 -7.33
N HIS A 193 18.04 -14.17 -7.00
CA HIS A 193 17.51 -13.93 -5.65
C HIS A 193 18.18 -14.81 -4.59
N CYS A 194 18.44 -16.09 -4.90
CA CYS A 194 19.16 -16.99 -3.99
C CYS A 194 20.59 -16.50 -3.71
N LEU A 195 21.34 -16.09 -4.74
CA LEU A 195 22.71 -15.61 -4.60
C LEU A 195 22.83 -14.35 -3.75
N LEU A 196 21.79 -13.50 -3.75
CA LEU A 196 21.75 -12.26 -2.97
C LEU A 196 21.12 -12.45 -1.58
N GLY A 197 20.79 -13.68 -1.18
CA GLY A 197 20.22 -13.97 0.13
C GLY A 197 18.82 -13.37 0.34
N TYR A 198 18.04 -13.19 -0.72
CA TYR A 198 16.66 -12.72 -0.58
C TYR A 198 15.78 -13.77 0.14
N PRO A 199 14.69 -13.33 0.79
CA PRO A 199 13.75 -14.25 1.45
C PRO A 199 13.16 -15.28 0.48
N LEU A 200 12.86 -16.49 0.97
CA LEU A 200 12.24 -17.56 0.19
C LEU A 200 10.96 -17.11 -0.53
N SER A 201 10.19 -16.18 0.06
CA SER A 201 8.98 -15.64 -0.56
C SER A 201 9.26 -14.94 -1.90
N TRP A 202 10.42 -14.31 -2.08
CA TRP A 202 10.81 -13.68 -3.33
C TRP A 202 11.10 -14.72 -4.41
N CYS A 203 11.81 -15.80 -4.05
CA CYS A 203 12.05 -16.95 -4.93
C CYS A 203 10.74 -17.64 -5.35
N VAL A 204 9.73 -17.70 -4.47
CA VAL A 204 8.42 -18.25 -4.81
C VAL A 204 7.69 -17.33 -5.80
N LEU A 205 7.75 -16.01 -5.59
CA LEU A 205 7.15 -15.02 -6.50
C LEU A 205 7.78 -15.08 -7.90
N THR A 206 9.08 -15.30 -8.02
CA THR A 206 9.76 -15.42 -9.33
C THR A 206 9.32 -16.63 -10.12
N LEU A 207 8.86 -17.70 -9.46
CA LEU A 207 8.37 -18.91 -10.11
C LEU A 207 6.91 -18.81 -10.56
N MET A 208 6.16 -17.78 -10.14
CA MET A 208 4.72 -17.64 -10.44
C MET A 208 4.37 -17.70 -11.94
N PRO A 209 5.10 -17.03 -12.86
CA PRO A 209 4.80 -17.11 -14.30
C PRO A 209 4.91 -18.53 -14.86
N LEU A 210 5.87 -19.32 -14.36
CA LEU A 210 6.04 -20.72 -14.76
C LEU A 210 4.92 -21.59 -14.18
N LEU A 211 4.64 -21.43 -12.88
CA LEU A 211 3.58 -22.17 -12.20
C LEU A 211 2.22 -21.94 -12.86
N SER A 212 1.91 -20.70 -13.28
CA SER A 212 0.62 -20.40 -13.91
C SER A 212 0.43 -21.12 -15.23
N LEU A 213 1.49 -21.32 -16.03
CA LEU A 213 1.42 -22.11 -17.27
C LEU A 213 1.12 -23.59 -16.99
N VAL A 214 1.76 -24.16 -15.95
CA VAL A 214 1.53 -25.55 -15.53
C VAL A 214 0.11 -25.73 -15.00
N ILE A 215 -0.32 -24.86 -14.08
CA ILE A 215 -1.64 -24.87 -13.46
C ILE A 215 -2.74 -24.69 -14.51
N SER A 216 -2.58 -23.75 -15.44
CA SER A 216 -3.57 -23.51 -16.51
C SER A 216 -3.73 -24.71 -17.43
N LYS A 217 -2.65 -25.48 -17.63
CA LYS A 217 -2.73 -26.73 -18.40
C LYS A 217 -3.57 -27.77 -17.67
N LEU A 218 -3.38 -27.95 -16.35
CA LEU A 218 -4.15 -28.88 -15.54
C LEU A 218 -5.64 -28.50 -15.52
N PHE A 219 -5.93 -27.23 -15.30
CA PHE A 219 -7.31 -26.72 -15.22
C PHE A 219 -8.10 -26.92 -16.51
N ARG A 220 -7.44 -26.94 -17.66
CA ARG A 220 -8.12 -27.09 -18.95
C ARG A 220 -8.76 -28.47 -19.17
N TYR A 221 -8.29 -29.50 -18.47
CA TYR A 221 -8.91 -30.82 -18.51
C TYR A 221 -10.21 -30.89 -17.70
N GLY A 222 -10.53 -29.84 -16.92
CA GLY A 222 -11.78 -29.74 -16.19
C GLY A 222 -12.99 -29.47 -17.10
N PRO A 223 -14.13 -30.16 -16.90
CA PRO A 223 -15.33 -30.01 -17.74
C PRO A 223 -15.91 -28.59 -17.72
N LEU A 224 -15.73 -27.84 -16.63
CA LEU A 224 -16.19 -26.46 -16.46
C LEU A 224 -15.48 -25.45 -17.38
N LEU A 225 -14.24 -25.75 -17.81
CA LEU A 225 -13.36 -24.83 -18.53
C LEU A 225 -13.25 -25.13 -20.04
N ARG A 226 -13.79 -26.26 -20.49
CA ARG A 226 -13.77 -26.67 -21.91
C ARG A 226 -14.53 -25.70 -22.83
N ASN A 227 -15.56 -25.02 -22.31
CA ASN A 227 -16.38 -24.02 -23.02
C ASN A 227 -16.29 -22.63 -22.37
N LEU A 228 -15.09 -22.21 -21.96
CA LEU A 228 -14.86 -20.99 -21.18
C LEU A 228 -15.49 -19.73 -21.80
N ALA A 229 -15.42 -19.55 -23.12
CA ALA A 229 -16.03 -18.40 -23.79
C ALA A 229 -17.57 -18.33 -23.66
N LEU A 230 -18.24 -19.49 -23.60
CA LEU A 230 -19.69 -19.57 -23.37
C LEU A 230 -20.02 -19.33 -21.88
N ASN A 231 -19.20 -19.86 -20.98
CA ASN A 231 -19.37 -19.71 -19.53
C ASN A 231 -19.05 -18.30 -19.03
N LEU A 232 -18.19 -17.56 -19.75
CA LEU A 232 -17.79 -16.20 -19.40
C LEU A 232 -18.97 -15.22 -19.41
N LYS A 233 -19.95 -15.39 -20.31
CA LYS A 233 -21.20 -14.60 -20.28
C LYS A 233 -22.02 -14.86 -19.01
N GLY A 234 -22.15 -16.12 -18.61
CA GLY A 234 -22.84 -16.48 -17.37
C GLY A 234 -22.13 -15.88 -16.15
N LEU A 235 -20.80 -15.96 -16.14
CA LEU A 235 -19.99 -15.38 -15.07
C LEU A 235 -20.09 -13.85 -15.02
N CYS A 236 -20.18 -13.16 -16.16
CA CYS A 236 -20.50 -11.74 -16.21
C CYS A 236 -21.88 -11.39 -15.63
N VAL A 237 -22.92 -12.21 -15.88
CA VAL A 237 -24.25 -12.00 -15.31
C VAL A 237 -24.24 -12.16 -13.79
N VAL A 238 -23.58 -13.22 -13.30
CA VAL A 238 -23.39 -13.45 -11.86
C VAL A 238 -22.65 -12.28 -11.22
N TYR A 239 -21.57 -11.81 -11.87
CA TYR A 239 -20.83 -10.64 -11.42
C TYR A 239 -21.69 -9.36 -11.37
N LEU A 240 -22.47 -9.07 -12.41
CA LEU A 240 -23.37 -7.90 -12.43
C LEU A 240 -24.40 -7.96 -11.31
N PHE A 241 -24.95 -9.15 -11.04
CA PHE A 241 -25.87 -9.37 -9.93
C PHE A 241 -25.22 -8.97 -8.60
N PHE A 242 -24.05 -9.52 -8.28
CA PHE A 242 -23.32 -9.18 -7.06
C PHE A 242 -22.94 -7.70 -7.00
N CYS A 243 -22.44 -7.10 -8.07
CA CYS A 243 -22.10 -5.69 -8.09
C CYS A 243 -23.28 -4.79 -7.72
N GLY A 244 -24.48 -5.04 -8.26
CA GLY A 244 -25.65 -4.24 -7.88
C GLY A 244 -26.03 -4.41 -6.42
N LEU A 245 -25.93 -5.62 -5.86
CA LEU A 245 -26.12 -5.84 -4.42
C LEU A 245 -25.09 -5.10 -3.59
N MET A 246 -23.82 -5.03 -4.02
CA MET A 246 -22.78 -4.28 -3.33
C MET A 246 -23.10 -2.77 -3.29
N TYR A 247 -23.56 -2.19 -4.41
CA TYR A 247 -23.99 -0.79 -4.43
C TYR A 247 -25.21 -0.53 -3.53
N ILE A 248 -26.18 -1.44 -3.50
CA ILE A 248 -27.35 -1.33 -2.61
C ILE A 248 -26.94 -1.45 -1.14
N ALA A 249 -26.07 -2.41 -0.80
CA ALA A 249 -25.53 -2.57 0.54
C ALA A 249 -24.85 -1.28 1.05
N PHE A 250 -24.02 -0.68 0.19
CA PHE A 250 -23.40 0.60 0.48
C PHE A 250 -24.43 1.71 0.70
N ALA A 251 -25.42 1.84 -0.20
CA ALA A 251 -26.46 2.86 -0.08
C ALA A 251 -27.25 2.75 1.24
N LEU A 252 -27.55 1.52 1.69
CA LEU A 252 -28.26 1.27 2.95
C LEU A 252 -27.44 1.62 4.19
N LYS A 253 -26.11 1.48 4.12
CA LYS A 253 -25.19 1.72 5.24
C LYS A 253 -24.45 3.06 5.17
N TYR A 254 -24.70 3.84 4.13
CA TYR A 254 -23.98 5.07 3.80
C TYR A 254 -23.79 6.02 4.98
N ASN A 255 -24.87 6.32 5.70
CA ASN A 255 -24.83 7.26 6.83
C ASN A 255 -24.02 6.76 8.03
N THR A 256 -23.93 5.44 8.21
CA THR A 256 -23.24 4.82 9.36
C THR A 256 -21.77 4.54 9.12
N ILE A 257 -21.32 4.48 7.85
CA ILE A 257 -19.95 4.12 7.50
C ILE A 257 -19.01 5.32 7.73
N TYR A 258 -17.99 5.12 8.56
CA TYR A 258 -16.83 6.01 8.69
C TYR A 258 -15.51 5.21 8.67
N LEU A 259 -14.67 5.49 7.68
CA LEU A 259 -13.57 4.65 7.21
C LEU A 259 -12.25 5.12 7.78
N LYS A 260 -11.92 4.63 8.97
CA LYS A 260 -10.64 4.91 9.63
C LYS A 260 -9.54 3.88 9.30
N TYR A 261 -9.90 2.70 8.80
CA TYR A 261 -8.99 1.57 8.51
C TYR A 261 -9.33 0.86 7.18
N PRO A 262 -8.36 0.22 6.50
CA PRO A 262 -8.59 -0.35 5.17
C PRO A 262 -9.61 -1.50 5.20
N LEU A 263 -10.62 -1.36 4.32
CA LEU A 263 -11.92 -2.03 4.31
C LEU A 263 -11.99 -3.43 3.71
N TYR A 264 -10.87 -4.07 3.44
CA TYR A 264 -10.84 -5.27 2.61
C TYR A 264 -11.65 -6.48 3.16
N THR A 265 -12.24 -6.34 4.35
CA THR A 265 -13.14 -7.30 5.00
C THR A 265 -14.62 -7.17 4.64
N LEU A 266 -15.13 -6.00 4.19
CA LEU A 266 -16.55 -5.84 3.84
C LEU A 266 -16.82 -6.31 2.41
N TRP A 267 -17.74 -7.25 2.20
CA TRP A 267 -17.96 -7.83 0.88
C TRP A 267 -18.38 -6.84 -0.22
N TYR A 268 -18.85 -5.63 0.14
CA TYR A 268 -19.26 -4.58 -0.78
C TYR A 268 -18.23 -3.45 -1.00
N PHE A 269 -17.04 -3.51 -0.37
CA PHE A 269 -16.01 -2.47 -0.53
C PHE A 269 -15.55 -2.22 -1.98
N PRO A 270 -15.39 -3.24 -2.88
CA PRO A 270 -14.85 -2.98 -4.22
C PRO A 270 -15.71 -2.04 -5.06
N ALA A 271 -17.04 -2.09 -4.90
CA ALA A 271 -17.96 -1.21 -5.62
C ALA A 271 -17.78 0.27 -5.21
N ILE A 272 -17.39 0.51 -3.96
CA ILE A 272 -17.11 1.84 -3.41
C ILE A 272 -15.76 2.34 -3.92
N GLU A 273 -14.72 1.51 -3.79
CA GLU A 273 -13.35 1.92 -4.13
C GLU A 273 -13.16 2.12 -5.64
N TRP A 274 -13.84 1.35 -6.48
CA TRP A 274 -13.74 1.49 -7.94
C TRP A 274 -14.47 2.71 -8.51
N GLY A 275 -15.35 3.35 -7.75
CA GLY A 275 -16.01 4.60 -8.15
C GLY A 275 -16.69 4.56 -9.52
N PHE A 276 -16.63 5.68 -10.25
CA PHE A 276 -17.19 5.78 -11.60
C PHE A 276 -16.53 4.85 -12.61
N LEU A 277 -15.26 4.52 -12.41
CA LEU A 277 -14.55 3.60 -13.28
C LEU A 277 -15.18 2.19 -13.21
N GLY A 278 -15.55 1.76 -12.00
CA GLY A 278 -16.33 0.54 -11.77
C GLY A 278 -17.71 0.60 -12.44
N VAL A 279 -18.43 1.72 -12.33
CA VAL A 279 -19.75 1.91 -12.96
C VAL A 279 -19.68 1.77 -14.49
N ILE A 280 -18.74 2.46 -15.14
CA ILE A 280 -18.58 2.41 -16.60
C ILE A 280 -18.12 1.03 -17.08
N SER A 281 -17.25 0.36 -16.30
CA SER A 281 -16.87 -1.03 -16.55
C SER A 281 -18.08 -1.96 -16.49
N ASN A 282 -18.91 -1.84 -15.44
CA ASN A 282 -20.12 -2.65 -15.26
C ASN A 282 -21.15 -2.40 -16.37
N LEU A 283 -21.31 -1.15 -16.81
CA LEU A 283 -22.15 -0.82 -17.96
C LEU A 283 -21.63 -1.52 -19.24
N SER A 284 -20.31 -1.50 -19.46
CA SER A 284 -19.69 -2.18 -20.59
C SER A 284 -19.88 -3.69 -20.53
N ILE A 285 -19.76 -4.30 -19.35
CA ILE A 285 -20.03 -5.73 -19.13
C ILE A 285 -21.50 -6.05 -19.42
N CYS A 286 -22.45 -5.26 -18.90
CA CYS A 286 -23.87 -5.42 -19.17
C CYS A 286 -24.15 -5.39 -20.68
N LEU A 287 -23.64 -4.38 -21.38
CA LEU A 287 -23.79 -4.27 -22.82
C LEU A 287 -23.14 -5.45 -23.58
N LEU A 288 -22.01 -5.96 -23.11
CA LEU A 288 -21.36 -7.14 -23.69
C LEU A 288 -22.17 -8.42 -23.45
N THR A 289 -22.81 -8.59 -22.29
CA THR A 289 -23.67 -9.75 -22.01
C THR A 289 -24.88 -9.78 -22.95
N LEU A 290 -25.44 -8.61 -23.27
CA LEU A 290 -26.55 -8.43 -24.22
C LEU A 290 -26.12 -8.58 -25.69
N SER A 291 -24.83 -8.57 -25.99
CA SER A 291 -24.30 -8.72 -27.35
C SER A 291 -24.33 -10.18 -27.83
N ASP A 292 -24.30 -10.39 -29.13
CA ASP A 292 -24.45 -11.72 -29.75
C ASP A 292 -23.29 -12.68 -29.42
N SER A 293 -22.06 -12.19 -29.33
CA SER A 293 -20.88 -12.97 -28.97
C SER A 293 -19.84 -12.11 -28.25
N VAL A 294 -19.15 -12.71 -27.29
CA VAL A 294 -17.94 -12.11 -26.69
C VAL A 294 -16.76 -12.64 -27.51
N ASP A 295 -16.10 -11.75 -28.24
CA ASP A 295 -14.85 -12.07 -28.93
C ASP A 295 -13.81 -12.55 -27.91
N LEU A 296 -12.99 -13.55 -28.26
CA LEU A 296 -11.94 -14.11 -27.42
C LEU A 296 -10.99 -13.03 -26.88
N ARG A 297 -10.71 -12.00 -27.69
CA ARG A 297 -9.88 -10.85 -27.28
C ARG A 297 -10.49 -10.07 -26.12
N ARG A 298 -11.82 -9.84 -26.15
CA ARG A 298 -12.54 -9.19 -25.04
C ARG A 298 -12.69 -10.14 -23.85
N GLY A 299 -12.88 -11.43 -24.13
CA GLY A 299 -12.87 -12.50 -23.14
C GLY A 299 -11.58 -12.56 -22.33
N PHE A 300 -10.43 -12.20 -22.93
CA PHE A 300 -9.15 -12.10 -22.22
C PHE A 300 -9.17 -11.06 -21.10
N ALA A 301 -9.60 -9.83 -21.40
CA ALA A 301 -9.65 -8.77 -20.38
C ALA A 301 -10.65 -9.12 -19.25
N LEU A 302 -11.79 -9.72 -19.61
CA LEU A 302 -12.79 -10.17 -18.64
C LEU A 302 -12.27 -11.31 -17.76
N LEU A 303 -11.65 -12.34 -18.35
CA LEU A 303 -11.08 -13.45 -17.61
C LEU A 303 -9.95 -12.99 -16.69
N LEU A 304 -9.10 -12.08 -17.16
CA LEU A 304 -8.03 -11.48 -16.36
C LEU A 304 -8.62 -10.75 -15.14
N MET A 305 -9.68 -9.95 -15.33
CA MET A 305 -10.40 -9.30 -14.22
C MET A 305 -10.92 -10.32 -13.20
N PHE A 306 -11.55 -11.40 -13.65
CA PHE A 306 -12.10 -12.42 -12.75
C PHE A 306 -11.03 -13.18 -11.97
N LEU A 307 -9.92 -13.54 -12.62
CA LEU A 307 -8.80 -14.19 -11.94
C LEU A 307 -8.14 -13.27 -10.92
N GLN A 308 -8.02 -11.97 -11.23
CA GLN A 308 -7.55 -10.97 -10.28
C GLN A 308 -8.50 -10.81 -9.10
N LEU A 309 -9.81 -10.76 -9.34
CA LEU A 309 -10.83 -10.68 -8.28
C LEU A 309 -10.79 -11.89 -7.36
N PHE A 310 -10.67 -13.08 -7.95
CA PHE A 310 -10.53 -14.32 -7.20
C PHE A 310 -9.28 -14.30 -6.30
N LEU A 311 -8.14 -13.87 -6.83
CA LEU A 311 -6.91 -13.77 -6.05
C LEU A 311 -7.05 -12.73 -4.92
N LEU A 312 -7.64 -11.56 -5.18
CA LEU A 312 -7.92 -10.54 -4.16
C LEU A 312 -8.73 -11.13 -3.01
N PHE A 313 -9.83 -11.82 -3.32
CA PHE A 313 -10.72 -12.41 -2.32
C PHE A 313 -10.01 -13.47 -1.48
N ILE A 314 -9.25 -14.37 -2.10
CA ILE A 314 -8.49 -15.41 -1.40
C ILE A 314 -7.44 -14.81 -0.48
N LEU A 315 -6.69 -13.80 -0.94
CA LEU A 315 -5.67 -13.14 -0.14
C LEU A 315 -6.29 -12.40 1.05
N ASN A 316 -7.43 -11.73 0.85
CA ASN A 316 -8.14 -11.06 1.94
C ASN A 316 -8.67 -12.07 2.97
N LEU A 317 -9.17 -13.22 2.53
CA LEU A 317 -9.67 -14.29 3.40
C LEU A 317 -8.54 -14.89 4.25
N ILE A 318 -7.39 -15.19 3.63
CA ILE A 318 -6.19 -15.64 4.34
C ILE A 318 -5.73 -14.58 5.32
N ASN A 319 -5.68 -13.31 4.89
CA ASN A 319 -5.21 -12.23 5.74
C ASN A 319 -6.11 -12.04 6.97
N TYR A 320 -7.43 -12.03 6.79
CA TYR A 320 -8.37 -11.80 7.88
C TYR A 320 -8.41 -12.96 8.89
N HIS A 321 -8.38 -14.22 8.43
CA HIS A 321 -8.58 -15.37 9.30
C HIS A 321 -7.30 -16.05 9.80
N LEU A 322 -6.20 -16.03 9.05
CA LEU A 322 -5.02 -16.84 9.38
C LEU A 322 -3.86 -16.03 9.95
N SER A 323 -3.52 -14.90 9.33
CA SER A 323 -2.24 -14.25 9.61
C SER A 323 -2.36 -12.82 10.16
N PHE A 324 -3.50 -12.13 9.95
CA PHE A 324 -3.74 -10.72 10.31
C PHE A 324 -2.51 -9.82 10.10
N ILE A 325 -1.88 -9.99 8.96
CA ILE A 325 -0.68 -9.26 8.62
C ILE A 325 -1.16 -7.93 8.04
N ILE A 326 -0.99 -6.84 8.78
CA ILE A 326 -1.23 -5.46 8.32
C ILE A 326 -0.15 -5.08 7.28
N ILE A 327 0.04 -5.91 6.26
CA ILE A 327 0.85 -5.61 5.09
C ILE A 327 -0.14 -5.35 3.97
N PRO A 328 -0.33 -4.07 3.59
CA PRO A 328 -1.19 -3.71 2.48
C PRO A 328 -0.42 -3.94 1.18
N PHE A 329 0.01 -5.17 0.88
CA PHE A 329 0.48 -5.59 -0.44
C PHE A 329 0.64 -7.12 -0.49
N PRO A 330 0.14 -7.82 -1.54
CA PRO A 330 0.33 -7.38 -2.93
C PRO A 330 -0.93 -7.17 -3.78
N PHE A 331 -2.15 -7.30 -3.25
CA PHE A 331 -3.36 -7.17 -4.07
C PHE A 331 -4.33 -6.16 -3.49
N GLN A 332 -4.28 -4.94 -4.02
CA GLN A 332 -5.20 -3.87 -3.65
C GLN A 332 -6.21 -3.59 -4.78
N PRO A 333 -7.38 -3.01 -4.48
CA PRO A 333 -8.40 -2.72 -5.49
C PRO A 333 -7.96 -1.73 -6.58
N VAL A 334 -6.94 -0.91 -6.30
CA VAL A 334 -6.28 -0.06 -7.32
C VAL A 334 -5.67 -0.86 -8.47
N LEU A 335 -5.24 -2.10 -8.24
CA LEU A 335 -4.68 -2.97 -9.29
C LEU A 335 -5.70 -3.30 -10.37
N PHE A 336 -6.98 -2.99 -10.17
CA PHE A 336 -8.02 -3.21 -11.15
C PHE A 336 -8.20 -2.01 -12.08
N TYR A 337 -7.72 -0.82 -11.74
CA TYR A 337 -8.06 0.42 -12.47
C TYR A 337 -7.70 0.36 -13.96
N TYR A 338 -6.53 -0.17 -14.33
CA TYR A 338 -6.16 -0.29 -15.75
C TYR A 338 -7.04 -1.33 -16.49
N ILE A 339 -7.47 -2.41 -15.83
CA ILE A 339 -8.38 -3.41 -16.42
C ILE A 339 -9.82 -2.88 -16.49
N LEU A 340 -10.30 -2.21 -15.45
CA LEU A 340 -11.61 -1.57 -15.44
C LEU A 340 -11.69 -0.47 -16.52
N ALA A 341 -10.62 0.30 -16.71
CA ALA A 341 -10.53 1.26 -17.82
C ALA A 341 -10.52 0.57 -19.20
N THR A 342 -9.81 -0.56 -19.31
CA THR A 342 -9.84 -1.40 -20.53
C THR A 342 -11.26 -1.86 -20.84
N ILE A 343 -11.94 -2.47 -19.86
CA ILE A 343 -13.30 -2.99 -20.01
C ILE A 343 -14.31 -1.85 -20.25
N GLY A 344 -14.19 -0.76 -19.50
CA GLY A 344 -15.01 0.45 -19.64
C GLY A 344 -14.94 1.06 -21.03
N SER A 345 -13.78 0.98 -21.71
CA SER A 345 -13.64 1.47 -23.08
C SER A 345 -14.46 0.67 -24.11
N PHE A 346 -14.89 -0.55 -23.77
CA PHE A 346 -15.65 -1.41 -24.67
C PHE A 346 -17.05 -0.86 -24.97
N VAL A 347 -17.58 0.05 -24.13
CA VAL A 347 -18.84 0.77 -24.38
C VAL A 347 -18.87 1.41 -25.77
N VAL A 348 -17.73 1.89 -26.25
CA VAL A 348 -17.55 2.57 -27.54
C VAL A 348 -17.77 1.62 -28.72
N LEU A 349 -17.50 0.32 -28.52
CA LEU A 349 -17.54 -0.69 -29.57
C LEU A 349 -18.94 -1.25 -29.81
N ILE A 350 -19.86 -1.05 -28.86
CA ILE A 350 -21.17 -1.72 -28.85
C ILE A 350 -22.21 -0.91 -29.67
N ASN A 351 -21.89 0.32 -30.05
CA ASN A 351 -22.76 1.23 -30.81
C ASN A 351 -22.78 1.05 -32.35
N ARG A 352 -22.67 -0.19 -32.85
CA ARG A 352 -22.84 -0.49 -34.29
C ARG A 352 -24.08 -1.32 -34.67
N PRO A 353 -25.32 -0.94 -34.28
CA PRO A 353 -26.48 -1.25 -35.10
C PRO A 353 -26.84 -0.04 -36.00
N ARG A 354 -27.21 -0.31 -37.26
CA ARG A 354 -27.56 0.70 -38.27
C ARG A 354 -28.81 1.55 -37.95
N HIS A 355 -29.58 1.24 -36.89
CA HIS A 355 -31.02 1.59 -36.86
C HIS A 355 -31.52 2.68 -35.90
N SER A 356 -30.70 3.39 -35.12
CA SER A 356 -31.16 4.68 -34.54
C SER A 356 -30.02 5.63 -34.21
N ARG A 357 -29.91 6.74 -34.97
CA ARG A 357 -28.94 7.82 -34.71
C ARG A 357 -29.17 8.47 -33.33
N LEU A 358 -30.43 8.64 -32.93
CA LEU A 358 -30.82 9.28 -31.67
C LEU A 358 -30.34 8.52 -30.42
N LEU A 359 -30.59 7.20 -30.33
CA LEU A 359 -30.16 6.38 -29.20
C LEU A 359 -28.63 6.41 -29.02
N ARG A 360 -27.88 6.44 -30.13
CA ARG A 360 -26.42 6.55 -30.11
C ARG A 360 -25.98 7.89 -29.53
N ILE A 361 -26.58 8.99 -29.97
CA ILE A 361 -26.31 10.33 -29.44
C ILE A 361 -26.63 10.37 -27.94
N LEU A 362 -27.82 9.92 -27.52
CA LEU A 362 -28.21 9.88 -26.12
C LEU A 362 -27.24 9.05 -25.27
N SER A 363 -26.88 7.84 -25.72
CA SER A 363 -25.92 7.00 -25.01
C SER A 363 -24.54 7.68 -24.87
N SER A 364 -24.08 8.37 -25.92
CA SER A 364 -22.81 9.09 -25.87
C SER A 364 -22.86 10.31 -24.95
N MET A 365 -23.99 11.02 -24.87
CA MET A 365 -24.17 12.13 -23.94
C MET A 365 -24.19 11.65 -22.49
N VAL A 366 -24.85 10.53 -22.19
CA VAL A 366 -24.84 9.93 -20.85
C VAL A 366 -23.43 9.52 -20.45
N ILE A 367 -22.68 8.87 -21.34
CA ILE A 367 -21.29 8.48 -21.06
C ILE A 367 -20.41 9.72 -20.85
N ALA A 368 -20.57 10.75 -21.69
CA ALA A 368 -19.82 12.00 -21.55
C ALA A 368 -20.13 12.68 -20.21
N LEU A 369 -21.40 12.74 -19.81
CA LEU A 369 -21.83 13.29 -18.52
C LEU A 369 -21.20 12.52 -17.36
N LEU A 370 -21.22 11.18 -17.39
CA LEU A 370 -20.58 10.34 -16.38
C LEU A 370 -19.07 10.61 -16.29
N ILE A 371 -18.40 10.83 -17.42
CA ILE A 371 -16.97 11.17 -17.44
C ILE A 371 -16.73 12.55 -16.82
N ILE A 372 -17.55 13.55 -17.16
CA ILE A 372 -17.42 14.91 -16.63
C ILE A 372 -17.64 14.92 -15.11
N VAL A 373 -18.74 14.34 -14.63
CA VAL A 373 -19.04 14.25 -13.19
C VAL A 373 -17.96 13.44 -12.47
N GLY A 374 -17.59 12.29 -13.03
CA GLY A 374 -16.55 11.44 -12.46
C GLY A 374 -15.13 12.04 -12.52
N SER A 375 -14.92 13.16 -13.21
CA SER A 375 -13.64 13.89 -13.21
C SER A 375 -13.55 14.96 -12.11
N MET A 376 -14.64 15.23 -11.39
CA MET A 376 -14.65 16.27 -10.35
C MET A 376 -13.74 15.95 -9.17
N ASP A 377 -13.71 14.71 -8.67
CA ASP A 377 -12.80 14.39 -7.57
C ASP A 377 -11.34 14.43 -8.02
N TYR A 378 -11.06 14.13 -9.29
CA TYR A 378 -9.72 14.33 -9.87
C TYR A 378 -9.31 15.80 -9.83
N LEU A 379 -10.21 16.73 -10.17
CA LEU A 379 -9.93 18.17 -10.07
C LEU A 379 -9.70 18.63 -8.62
N LEU A 380 -10.52 18.15 -7.68
CA LEU A 380 -10.33 18.40 -6.24
C LEU A 380 -8.96 17.91 -5.77
N SER A 381 -8.59 16.69 -6.18
CA SER A 381 -7.31 16.09 -5.82
C SER A 381 -6.13 16.86 -6.42
N VAL A 382 -6.18 17.20 -7.71
CA VAL A 382 -5.12 17.99 -8.37
C VAL A 382 -4.96 19.36 -7.70
N ASN A 383 -6.06 20.02 -7.33
CA ASN A 383 -6.01 21.30 -6.63
C ASN A 383 -5.38 21.17 -5.23
N PHE A 384 -5.70 20.11 -4.48
CA PHE A 384 -5.02 19.81 -3.23
C PHE A 384 -3.52 19.58 -3.42
N TRP A 385 -3.12 18.70 -4.34
CA TRP A 385 -1.70 18.39 -4.58
C TRP A 385 -0.90 19.59 -5.09
N ARG A 386 -1.54 20.53 -5.80
CA ARG A 386 -0.95 21.82 -6.18
C ARG A 386 -0.57 22.67 -4.98
N LEU A 387 -1.36 22.61 -3.90
CA LEU A 387 -1.21 23.44 -2.70
C LEU A 387 -0.42 22.72 -1.58
N SER A 388 -0.48 21.39 -1.51
CA SER A 388 0.21 20.56 -0.52
C SER A 388 1.73 20.66 -0.66
N THR A 389 2.43 20.85 0.47
CA THR A 389 3.90 20.96 0.51
C THR A 389 4.54 20.01 1.54
N GLY A 390 5.67 19.41 1.15
CA GLY A 390 6.71 18.85 2.02
C GLY A 390 6.40 17.64 2.93
N ARG A 391 5.13 17.33 3.23
CA ARG A 391 4.78 16.28 4.22
C ARG A 391 4.35 14.95 3.60
N TYR A 392 3.75 14.99 2.41
CA TYR A 392 3.17 13.80 1.77
C TYR A 392 3.92 13.46 0.48
N THR A 393 4.08 12.17 0.16
CA THR A 393 4.57 11.71 -1.14
C THR A 393 3.74 12.34 -2.25
N GLY A 394 4.36 12.92 -3.27
CA GLY A 394 3.67 13.64 -4.37
C GLY A 394 3.29 15.10 -4.08
N SER A 395 3.53 15.61 -2.87
CA SER A 395 3.39 17.05 -2.57
C SER A 395 4.39 17.89 -3.36
N ARG A 396 4.04 19.15 -3.65
CA ARG A 396 4.99 20.09 -4.23
C ARG A 396 6.12 20.32 -3.22
N MET A 397 7.35 19.97 -3.58
CA MET A 397 8.50 20.46 -2.84
C MET A 397 8.70 21.93 -3.21
N VAL A 398 8.17 22.82 -2.37
CA VAL A 398 8.56 24.24 -2.42
C VAL A 398 9.85 24.37 -1.64
N ILE A 399 10.97 24.26 -2.35
CA ILE A 399 12.29 24.59 -1.82
C ILE A 399 12.41 26.12 -1.95
N SER A 400 12.36 26.83 -0.84
CA SER A 400 12.61 28.27 -0.86
C SER A 400 14.11 28.58 -0.98
N GLU A 401 14.42 29.84 -1.24
CA GLU A 401 15.82 30.30 -1.26
C GLU A 401 16.54 29.96 0.07
N GLU A 402 15.86 30.10 1.20
CA GLU A 402 16.38 29.70 2.51
C GLU A 402 16.64 28.20 2.62
N ASP A 403 15.81 27.35 2.02
CA ASP A 403 16.00 25.91 1.98
C ASP A 403 17.25 25.57 1.13
N ILE A 404 17.46 26.26 -0.01
CA ILE A 404 18.65 26.11 -0.85
C ILE A 404 19.92 26.55 -0.11
N GLN A 405 19.87 27.69 0.59
CA GLN A 405 21.01 28.21 1.34
C GLN A 405 21.51 27.21 2.40
N ILE A 406 20.60 26.63 3.19
CA ILE A 406 21.00 25.63 4.19
C ILE A 406 21.48 24.33 3.54
N ILE A 407 20.82 23.84 2.49
CA ILE A 407 21.25 22.62 1.78
C ILE A 407 22.69 22.79 1.26
N ASN A 408 22.99 23.91 0.62
CA ASN A 408 24.32 24.20 0.10
C ASN A 408 25.35 24.38 1.22
N PHE A 409 24.96 25.00 2.34
CA PHE A 409 25.83 25.14 3.50
C PHE A 409 26.19 23.78 4.10
N LEU A 410 25.17 22.92 4.30
CA LEU A 410 25.35 21.56 4.80
C LEU A 410 26.18 20.70 3.84
N HIS A 411 25.97 20.82 2.54
CA HIS A 411 26.75 20.05 1.55
C HIS A 411 28.25 20.43 1.54
N ARG A 412 28.59 21.68 1.87
CA ARG A 412 29.98 22.17 1.95
C ARG A 412 30.67 21.88 3.29
N LEU A 413 29.89 21.52 4.32
CA LEU A 413 30.44 21.06 5.59
C LEU A 413 31.03 19.66 5.34
N ASP A 414 32.33 19.60 5.16
CA ASP A 414 33.10 18.37 5.04
C ASP A 414 33.08 17.65 6.40
N ILE A 415 32.23 16.63 6.56
CA ILE A 415 32.05 15.93 7.84
C ILE A 415 32.28 14.43 7.67
N ASP A 416 33.31 13.92 8.35
CA ASP A 416 33.64 12.49 8.50
C ASP A 416 32.52 11.61 9.12
N LYS A 417 31.37 12.18 9.51
CA LYS A 417 30.25 11.49 10.16
C LYS A 417 28.89 12.07 9.70
N PRO A 418 27.90 11.24 9.32
CA PRO A 418 26.79 11.67 8.47
C PRO A 418 25.56 12.24 9.19
N TYR A 419 25.52 12.39 10.53
CA TYR A 419 24.29 12.71 11.26
C TYR A 419 24.14 14.19 11.63
N ILE A 420 22.96 14.76 11.35
CA ILE A 420 22.49 16.03 11.91
C ILE A 420 21.28 15.79 12.80
N ILE A 421 21.30 16.39 13.99
CA ILE A 421 20.15 16.37 14.88
C ILE A 421 19.13 17.38 14.38
N THR A 422 17.88 16.94 14.25
CA THR A 422 16.77 17.82 13.87
C THR A 422 15.49 17.33 14.52
N PRO A 423 14.71 18.22 15.15
CA PRO A 423 13.43 17.87 15.78
C PRO A 423 12.36 17.45 14.76
N TYR A 424 12.59 17.69 13.47
CA TYR A 424 11.66 17.38 12.39
C TYR A 424 12.33 16.47 11.35
N SER A 425 11.56 15.64 10.66
CA SER A 425 12.05 14.93 9.46
C SER A 425 12.31 15.96 8.34
N SER A 426 13.43 16.66 8.43
CA SER A 426 13.72 17.77 7.55
C SER A 426 14.28 17.23 6.25
N LEU A 427 13.40 17.14 5.26
CA LEU A 427 13.71 16.90 3.85
C LEU A 427 14.99 17.64 3.39
N THR A 428 15.25 18.85 3.90
CA THR A 428 16.47 19.63 3.66
C THR A 428 17.76 18.92 4.08
N VAL A 429 17.79 18.22 5.21
CA VAL A 429 18.95 17.42 5.68
C VAL A 429 19.18 16.21 4.77
N HIS A 430 18.11 15.54 4.34
CA HIS A 430 18.24 14.43 3.41
C HIS A 430 18.70 14.88 2.02
N LEU A 431 18.20 16.02 1.54
CA LEU A 431 18.62 16.60 0.26
C LEU A 431 20.08 17.07 0.27
N SER A 432 20.66 17.41 1.43
CA SER A 432 22.09 17.72 1.54
C SER A 432 23.00 16.48 1.57
N GLY A 433 22.42 15.26 1.52
CA GLY A 433 23.16 14.00 1.60
C GLY A 433 23.46 13.53 3.03
N MET A 434 22.87 14.18 4.04
CA MET A 434 23.06 13.86 5.45
C MET A 434 21.91 13.00 6.01
N ALA A 435 22.21 12.26 7.08
CA ALA A 435 21.27 11.43 7.81
C ALA A 435 20.71 12.18 9.03
N THR A 436 19.48 11.86 9.40
CA THR A 436 18.89 12.27 10.69
C THR A 436 19.07 11.16 11.72
N LEU A 437 18.94 11.49 13.01
CA LEU A 437 18.94 10.48 14.06
C LEU A 437 17.84 9.42 13.85
N PRO A 438 18.08 8.15 14.24
CA PRO A 438 17.03 7.14 14.30
C PRO A 438 15.84 7.58 15.18
N PRO A 439 14.62 7.05 14.96
CA PRO A 439 13.41 7.51 15.65
C PRO A 439 13.47 7.46 17.18
N LEU A 440 14.15 6.45 17.75
CA LEU A 440 14.36 6.34 19.20
C LEU A 440 15.13 7.54 19.76
N PHE A 441 16.21 7.92 19.11
CA PHE A 441 17.04 9.05 19.54
C PHE A 441 16.45 10.39 19.16
N GLN A 442 15.68 10.47 18.06
CA GLN A 442 14.95 11.68 17.72
C GLN A 442 13.86 11.99 18.74
N THR A 443 13.10 10.98 19.17
CA THR A 443 12.10 11.14 20.24
C THR A 443 12.76 11.40 21.59
N ALA A 444 13.91 10.77 21.89
CA ALA A 444 14.71 11.09 23.07
C ALA A 444 15.15 12.55 23.09
N PHE A 445 15.75 13.01 22.01
CA PHE A 445 16.18 14.39 21.84
C PHE A 445 15.04 15.41 22.02
N LEU A 446 13.85 15.11 21.50
CA LEU A 446 12.70 16.01 21.60
C LEU A 446 12.15 16.17 23.02
N THR A 447 12.32 15.17 23.88
CA THR A 447 11.73 15.17 25.23
C THR A 447 12.76 15.29 26.34
N THR A 448 14.03 15.08 26.04
CA THR A 448 15.08 15.08 27.06
C THR A 448 15.21 16.47 27.67
N ARG A 449 15.44 16.49 28.99
CA ARG A 449 15.76 17.69 29.76
C ARG A 449 17.15 17.56 30.40
N ASP A 450 17.87 16.48 30.12
CA ASP A 450 19.15 16.15 30.73
C ASP A 450 20.28 16.16 29.68
N CYS A 451 21.27 17.02 29.88
CA CYS A 451 22.46 17.08 29.03
C CYS A 451 23.25 15.76 29.04
N ASN A 452 23.15 14.95 30.10
CA ASN A 452 23.80 13.64 30.17
C ASN A 452 23.13 12.63 29.23
N GLU A 453 21.81 12.68 29.10
CA GLU A 453 21.08 11.85 28.13
C GLU A 453 21.45 12.26 26.70
N LEU A 454 21.54 13.57 26.43
CA LEU A 454 22.01 14.06 25.14
C LEU A 454 23.42 13.57 24.80
N ASN A 455 24.35 13.62 25.77
CA ASN A 455 25.70 13.09 25.59
C ASN A 455 25.70 11.58 25.30
N PHE A 456 24.88 10.80 26.03
CA PHE A 456 24.69 9.37 25.76
C PHE A 456 24.23 9.11 24.31
N ILE A 457 23.24 9.85 23.83
CA ILE A 457 22.75 9.77 22.45
C ILE A 457 23.87 10.09 21.43
N LEU A 458 24.63 11.14 21.70
CA LEU A 458 25.72 11.61 20.84
C LEU A 458 26.93 10.66 20.82
N THR A 459 27.14 9.89 21.88
CA THR A 459 28.16 8.83 21.90
C THR A 459 27.80 7.73 20.89
N LEU A 460 26.51 7.42 20.73
CA LEU A 460 26.01 6.40 19.81
C LEU A 460 25.90 6.88 18.37
N HIS A 461 25.35 8.09 18.19
CA HIS A 461 25.19 8.74 16.91
C HIS A 461 25.89 10.09 16.93
N PRO A 462 27.21 10.12 16.66
CA PRO A 462 27.98 11.34 16.73
C PRO A 462 27.45 12.37 15.74
N SER A 463 27.00 13.49 16.28
CA SER A 463 26.60 14.68 15.54
C SER A 463 27.29 15.89 16.14
N LYS A 464 27.66 16.86 15.30
CA LYS A 464 28.27 18.12 15.73
C LYS A 464 27.29 19.29 15.70
N TYR A 465 26.13 19.10 15.08
CA TYR A 465 25.23 20.19 14.72
C TYR A 465 23.77 19.82 14.97
N ILE A 466 23.01 20.79 15.47
CA ILE A 466 21.56 20.74 15.60
C ILE A 466 20.96 21.72 14.60
N LEU A 467 20.13 21.22 13.69
CA LEU A 467 19.35 22.06 12.78
C LEU A 467 17.97 22.34 13.38
N MET A 468 17.68 23.62 13.63
CA MET A 468 16.40 24.09 14.17
C MET A 468 15.66 24.93 13.15
N ARG A 469 14.32 24.82 13.13
CA ARG A 469 13.43 25.66 12.31
C ARG A 469 12.82 26.78 13.16
N LYS A 470 13.01 28.03 12.75
CA LYS A 470 12.43 29.20 13.42
C LYS A 470 10.89 29.12 13.43
N PRO A 471 10.22 29.58 14.50
CA PRO A 471 10.77 30.27 15.67
C PRO A 471 11.25 29.34 16.80
N HIS A 472 11.30 28.02 16.59
CA HIS A 472 11.63 27.09 17.66
C HIS A 472 13.05 27.32 18.15
N GLU A 473 13.19 27.41 19.47
CA GLU A 473 14.46 27.54 20.14
C GLU A 473 14.81 26.22 20.83
N TYR A 474 16.10 25.95 20.87
CA TYR A 474 16.62 24.80 21.61
C TYR A 474 17.06 25.30 22.99
N THR A 475 16.50 24.72 24.04
CA THR A 475 16.57 25.30 25.40
C THR A 475 17.59 24.63 26.31
N LEU A 476 18.16 23.48 25.94
CA LEU A 476 19.10 22.73 26.78
C LEU A 476 20.45 23.42 26.95
N PHE A 477 20.89 24.15 25.92
CA PHE A 477 22.08 25.01 25.98
C PHE A 477 21.97 26.14 24.97
N SER A 478 22.69 27.23 25.22
CA SER A 478 22.75 28.39 24.34
C SER A 478 24.12 28.48 23.68
N THR A 479 24.16 28.38 22.34
CA THR A 479 25.34 28.67 21.52
C THR A 479 24.92 29.51 20.32
N SER A 480 25.83 30.38 19.86
CA SER A 480 25.61 31.16 18.64
C SER A 480 25.52 30.23 17.42
N PRO A 481 24.52 30.39 16.55
CA PRO A 481 24.39 29.56 15.36
C PRO A 481 25.55 29.84 14.39
N ILE A 482 26.07 28.78 13.76
CA ILE A 482 27.09 28.89 12.70
C ILE A 482 26.49 29.22 11.34
N PHE A 483 25.18 29.01 11.20
CA PHE A 483 24.39 29.42 10.05
C PHE A 483 23.01 29.84 10.51
N GLU A 484 22.53 30.95 9.99
CA GLU A 484 21.20 31.45 10.28
C GLU A 484 20.61 32.13 9.04
N ASN A 485 19.38 31.77 8.70
CA ASN A 485 18.59 32.48 7.70
C ASN A 485 17.17 32.73 8.21
N LYS A 486 16.24 33.16 7.35
CA LYS A 486 14.86 33.47 7.78
C LYS A 486 14.09 32.25 8.31
N LYS A 487 14.47 31.03 7.91
CA LYS A 487 13.77 29.79 8.28
C LYS A 487 14.52 28.91 9.28
N TYR A 488 15.86 28.89 9.25
CA TYR A 488 16.67 27.92 9.97
C TYR A 488 17.76 28.57 10.82
N LYS A 489 18.14 27.87 11.89
CA LYS A 489 19.34 28.10 12.68
C LYS A 489 20.10 26.77 12.77
N LEU A 490 21.38 26.75 12.43
CA LEU A 490 22.26 25.61 12.62
C LEU A 490 23.17 25.89 13.82
N ILE A 491 22.99 25.11 14.88
CA ILE A 491 23.59 25.34 16.18
C ILE A 491 24.72 24.32 16.39
N PRO A 492 25.95 24.76 16.69
CA PRO A 492 27.04 23.86 17.04
C PRO A 492 26.83 23.29 18.45
N ILE A 493 27.07 21.99 18.60
CA ILE A 493 27.01 21.32 19.91
C ILE A 493 28.31 21.63 20.67
N PRO A 494 28.22 22.16 21.90
CA PRO A 494 29.40 22.44 22.72
C PRO A 494 30.30 21.23 22.93
N SER A 495 31.61 21.47 22.96
CA SER A 495 32.62 20.42 23.18
C SER A 495 32.46 19.66 24.51
N TRP A 496 31.95 20.33 25.55
CA TRP A 496 31.69 19.70 26.86
C TRP A 496 30.55 18.68 26.85
N ILE A 497 29.60 18.79 25.90
CA ILE A 497 28.53 17.79 25.67
C ILE A 497 29.06 16.65 24.80
N LEU A 498 29.97 16.96 23.88
CA LEU A 498 30.61 15.97 22.99
C LEU A 498 31.69 15.13 23.69
N ALA A 499 31.98 15.42 24.96
CA ALA A 499 32.90 14.61 25.76
C ALA A 499 32.34 13.19 25.92
N GLN A 500 33.10 12.18 25.47
CA GLN A 500 32.65 10.79 25.46
C GLN A 500 32.07 10.37 26.81
N SER A 501 30.84 9.86 26.79
CA SER A 501 30.28 9.19 27.96
C SER A 501 31.13 7.99 28.34
N SER A 502 31.30 7.75 29.63
CA SER A 502 32.03 6.59 30.15
C SER A 502 31.30 5.27 29.91
N ILE A 503 30.03 5.33 29.49
CA ILE A 503 29.15 4.18 29.32
C ILE A 503 28.82 4.04 27.83
N VAL A 504 29.49 3.08 27.19
CA VAL A 504 29.23 2.71 25.79
C VAL A 504 28.41 1.42 25.78
N PRO A 505 27.20 1.41 25.21
CA PRO A 505 26.43 0.17 25.09
C PRO A 505 27.16 -0.86 24.23
N SER A 506 26.94 -2.12 24.54
CA SER A 506 27.56 -3.25 23.82
C SER A 506 26.95 -3.46 22.43
N THR A 507 25.71 -2.98 22.24
CA THR A 507 24.96 -3.10 20.99
C THR A 507 24.35 -1.76 20.59
N ARG A 508 24.19 -1.54 19.27
CA ARG A 508 23.40 -0.41 18.75
C ARG A 508 21.89 -0.66 18.84
N ASP A 509 21.46 -1.90 19.05
CA ASP A 509 20.04 -2.25 19.16
C ASP A 509 19.54 -1.97 20.59
N LEU A 510 19.13 -0.73 20.84
CA LEU A 510 18.60 -0.29 22.13
C LEU A 510 17.07 -0.19 22.14
N ILE A 511 16.51 -0.37 23.34
CA ILE A 511 15.11 -0.09 23.63
C ILE A 511 15.09 0.92 24.78
N ALA A 512 14.25 1.95 24.67
CA ALA A 512 13.97 2.87 25.76
C ALA A 512 12.58 2.57 26.32
N ILE A 513 12.46 2.47 27.64
CA ILE A 513 11.19 2.29 28.36
C ILE A 513 11.12 3.29 29.51
N SER A 514 9.92 3.65 29.97
CA SER A 514 9.79 4.51 31.16
C SER A 514 9.70 3.70 32.45
N LYS A 515 9.02 2.55 32.41
CA LYS A 515 8.70 1.74 33.59
C LYS A 515 8.45 0.29 33.20
N VAL A 516 8.76 -0.63 34.12
CA VAL A 516 8.37 -2.04 34.04
C VAL A 516 7.40 -2.35 35.17
N PHE A 517 6.31 -3.06 34.88
CA PHE A 517 5.46 -3.70 35.87
C PHE A 517 5.60 -5.21 35.74
N PHE A 518 5.50 -5.93 36.85
CA PHE A 518 5.41 -7.38 36.84
C PHE A 518 4.46 -7.87 37.93
N ASN A 519 3.70 -8.92 37.63
CA ASN A 519 2.68 -9.48 38.51
C ASN A 519 2.80 -11.01 38.58
N ASN A 520 2.76 -11.55 39.79
CA ASN A 520 2.89 -12.96 40.11
C ASN A 520 4.09 -13.60 39.40
N SER A 521 5.21 -12.86 39.36
CA SER A 521 6.38 -13.22 38.57
C SER A 521 7.54 -13.62 39.47
N ARG A 522 8.40 -14.51 38.94
CA ARG A 522 9.73 -14.76 39.47
C ARG A 522 10.68 -13.71 38.91
N VAL A 523 11.43 -13.02 39.78
CA VAL A 523 12.34 -11.95 39.40
C VAL A 523 13.76 -12.28 39.88
N ILE A 524 14.71 -12.29 38.94
CA ILE A 524 16.13 -12.47 39.21
C ILE A 524 16.87 -11.19 38.81
N LEU A 525 17.62 -10.64 39.76
CA LEU A 525 18.38 -9.40 39.62
C LEU A 525 19.87 -9.72 39.79
N LYS A 526 20.67 -9.41 38.77
CA LYS A 526 22.11 -9.70 38.77
C LYS A 526 22.91 -8.44 38.47
N THR A 527 23.77 -8.04 39.40
CA THR A 527 24.84 -7.06 39.17
C THR A 527 26.20 -7.75 39.29
N SER A 528 27.30 -7.01 39.14
CA SER A 528 28.66 -7.57 39.34
C SER A 528 28.87 -8.13 40.74
N ASN A 529 28.17 -7.58 41.75
CA ASN A 529 28.44 -7.85 43.17
C ASN A 529 27.22 -8.39 43.93
N LYS A 530 26.04 -8.48 43.31
CA LYS A 530 24.80 -8.95 43.95
C LYS A 530 24.01 -9.86 43.03
N PHE A 531 23.50 -10.94 43.59
CA PHE A 531 22.51 -11.83 42.99
C PHE A 531 21.32 -11.90 43.95
N LEU A 532 20.13 -11.51 43.47
CA LEU A 532 18.90 -11.54 44.24
C LEU A 532 17.84 -12.27 43.43
N GLU A 533 17.08 -13.15 44.08
CA GLU A 533 16.05 -13.95 43.44
C GLU A 533 14.78 -13.94 44.30
N TYR A 534 13.65 -13.68 43.66
CA TYR A 534 12.33 -13.62 44.26
C TYR A 534 11.39 -14.51 43.45
N ASN A 535 10.77 -15.51 44.09
CA ASN A 535 10.01 -16.54 43.37
C ASN A 535 8.61 -16.11 42.94
N VAL A 536 7.89 -15.37 43.79
CA VAL A 536 6.55 -14.85 43.48
C VAL A 536 6.43 -13.45 44.10
N CYS A 537 6.50 -12.44 43.25
CA CYS A 537 6.34 -11.05 43.65
C CYS A 537 5.62 -10.23 42.57
N ASN A 538 4.96 -9.18 43.04
CA ASN A 538 4.47 -8.08 42.23
C ASN A 538 5.42 -6.91 42.39
N GLY A 539 5.47 -6.01 41.42
CA GLY A 539 6.34 -4.88 41.58
C GLY A 539 6.54 -4.03 40.34
N THR A 540 7.42 -3.05 40.52
CA THR A 540 7.73 -2.08 39.47
C THR A 540 9.21 -1.72 39.43
N ILE A 541 9.73 -1.48 38.23
CA ILE A 541 11.08 -0.99 38.00
C ILE A 541 10.99 0.39 37.38
N GLU A 542 11.62 1.37 38.03
CA GLU A 542 11.63 2.78 37.62
C GLU A 542 13.06 3.33 37.58
N SER A 543 13.26 4.38 36.80
CA SER A 543 14.51 5.14 36.82
C SER A 543 14.52 6.10 38.01
N ILE A 544 15.67 6.23 38.68
CA ILE A 544 15.95 7.32 39.62
C ILE A 544 17.10 8.22 39.13
N GLY A 545 17.49 8.07 37.86
CA GLY A 545 18.60 8.79 37.24
C GLY A 545 19.98 8.28 37.66
N GLY A 546 21.02 8.84 37.04
CA GLY A 546 22.42 8.56 37.40
C GLY A 546 22.85 7.11 37.20
N ASN A 547 22.21 6.36 36.29
CA ASN A 547 22.42 4.93 36.02
C ASN A 547 21.94 3.96 37.11
N TYR A 548 21.08 4.43 38.01
CA TYR A 548 20.39 3.58 38.98
C TYR A 548 18.93 3.32 38.58
N VAL A 549 18.46 2.12 38.89
CA VAL A 549 17.04 1.76 38.88
C VAL A 549 16.55 1.49 40.29
N LEU A 550 15.31 1.88 40.56
CA LEU A 550 14.59 1.55 41.77
C LEU A 550 13.59 0.44 41.49
N ILE A 551 13.69 -0.63 42.26
CA ILE A 551 12.86 -1.82 42.11
C ILE A 551 12.01 -1.94 43.38
N TYR A 552 10.71 -1.75 43.20
CA TYR A 552 9.70 -1.96 44.24
C TYR A 552 9.20 -3.40 44.13
N LEU A 553 9.28 -4.15 45.23
CA LEU A 553 8.84 -5.54 45.32
C LEU A 553 7.78 -5.67 46.41
N GLU A 554 6.68 -6.32 46.07
CA GLU A 554 5.60 -6.70 46.97
C GLU A 554 5.42 -8.22 46.89
N SER A 555 5.76 -8.89 47.99
CA SER A 555 5.47 -10.31 48.22
C SER A 555 4.49 -10.44 49.38
N LEU A 556 3.85 -11.60 49.52
CA LEU A 556 2.76 -11.89 50.48
C LEU A 556 2.99 -11.33 51.90
N ASN A 557 4.24 -11.25 52.37
CA ASN A 557 4.58 -10.79 53.72
C ASN A 557 5.64 -9.67 53.78
N LYS A 558 6.07 -9.09 52.65
CA LYS A 558 7.19 -8.13 52.64
C LYS A 558 7.10 -7.14 51.48
N LYS A 559 7.34 -5.87 51.79
CA LYS A 559 7.60 -4.81 50.80
C LYS A 559 9.07 -4.42 50.86
N GLU A 560 9.76 -4.46 49.73
CA GLU A 560 11.18 -4.09 49.63
C GLU A 560 11.39 -3.08 48.50
N ASN A 561 12.25 -2.11 48.76
CA ASN A 561 12.72 -1.15 47.77
C ASN A 561 14.22 -1.36 47.58
N ILE A 562 14.63 -1.69 46.36
CA ILE A 562 16.02 -2.03 46.03
C ILE A 562 16.52 -1.09 44.96
N THR A 563 17.61 -0.40 45.26
CA THR A 563 18.33 0.41 44.28
C THR A 563 19.52 -0.37 43.74
N LEU A 564 19.57 -0.57 42.42
CA LEU A 564 20.67 -1.27 41.75
C LEU A 564 21.29 -0.39 40.66
N TYR A 565 22.62 -0.45 40.57
CA TYR A 565 23.38 0.17 39.48
C TYR A 565 23.44 -0.79 38.28
N LEU A 566 22.90 -0.37 37.14
CA LEU A 566 22.93 -1.08 35.85
C LEU A 566 22.74 -2.62 35.93
N PRO A 567 21.63 -3.12 36.49
CA PRO A 567 21.42 -4.56 36.65
C PRO A 567 21.07 -5.28 35.35
N ASN A 568 21.39 -6.57 35.31
CA ASN A 568 20.72 -7.54 34.45
C ASN A 568 19.45 -8.01 35.16
N ILE A 569 18.33 -7.94 34.47
CA ILE A 569 17.01 -8.26 35.00
C ILE A 569 16.45 -9.44 34.21
N TYR A 570 15.91 -10.42 34.93
CA TYR A 570 15.20 -11.56 34.38
C TYR A 570 13.87 -11.69 35.12
N ILE A 571 12.76 -11.78 34.38
CA ILE A 571 11.41 -11.87 34.91
C ILE A 571 10.71 -13.03 34.22
N GLU A 572 10.14 -13.95 34.98
CA GLU A 572 9.36 -15.09 34.52
C GLU A 572 7.94 -14.99 35.09
N GLY A 573 6.97 -14.62 34.26
CA GLY A 573 5.57 -14.35 34.62
C GLY A 573 4.92 -13.27 33.73
N GLU A 574 3.98 -12.50 34.28
CA GLU A 574 3.38 -11.36 33.57
C GLU A 574 4.29 -10.13 33.72
N THR A 575 4.67 -9.51 32.60
CA THR A 575 5.54 -8.32 32.55
C THR A 575 4.95 -7.28 31.60
N ILE A 576 4.87 -6.01 32.02
CA ILE A 576 4.40 -4.90 31.19
C ILE A 576 5.50 -3.85 31.06
N LEU A 577 5.93 -3.55 29.84
CA LEU A 577 6.85 -2.46 29.53
C LEU A 577 6.06 -1.21 29.11
N MET A 578 6.29 -0.08 29.77
CA MET A 578 5.58 1.18 29.50
C MET A 578 6.39 2.14 28.63
N ASN A 579 5.69 2.88 27.78
CA ASN A 579 6.23 3.90 26.86
C ASN A 579 7.48 3.40 26.15
N LEU A 580 7.35 2.22 25.56
CA LEU A 580 8.42 1.56 24.85
C LEU A 580 8.73 2.31 23.55
N ILE A 581 10.00 2.57 23.31
CA ILE A 581 10.53 3.15 22.09
C ILE A 581 11.66 2.25 21.61
N THR A 582 11.69 1.93 20.34
CA THR A 582 12.64 0.96 19.77
C THR A 582 13.14 1.40 18.40
N GLU A 583 14.40 1.04 18.08
CA GLU A 583 14.97 1.23 16.74
C GLU A 583 14.45 0.21 15.73
N ARG A 584 14.05 -0.97 16.20
CA ARG A 584 13.52 -2.06 15.37
C ARG A 584 12.09 -2.39 15.78
N ARG A 585 11.29 -2.89 14.83
CA ARG A 585 9.96 -3.43 15.16
C ARG A 585 10.15 -4.64 16.07
N ILE A 586 9.70 -4.53 17.32
CA ILE A 586 9.76 -5.61 18.33
C ILE A 586 8.64 -6.63 18.09
N THR A 587 7.61 -6.27 17.33
CA THR A 587 6.44 -7.08 17.03
C THR A 587 6.15 -7.10 15.52
N GLU A 588 5.18 -7.91 15.09
CA GLU A 588 4.58 -7.82 13.74
C GLU A 588 3.89 -6.46 13.48
N LEU A 589 3.73 -5.62 14.52
CA LEU A 589 3.21 -4.26 14.40
C LEU A 589 4.28 -3.30 13.89
N LYS A 590 3.84 -2.33 13.10
CA LYS A 590 4.72 -1.38 12.41
C LYS A 590 5.17 -0.19 13.28
N SER A 591 4.73 -0.09 14.54
CA SER A 591 5.02 1.05 15.40
C SER A 591 6.39 0.91 16.08
N LEU A 592 7.14 2.02 16.11
CA LEU A 592 8.44 2.15 16.80
C LEU A 592 8.26 2.69 18.23
N VAL A 593 7.03 3.06 18.59
CA VAL A 593 6.62 3.60 19.89
C VAL A 593 5.36 2.87 20.31
N LEU A 594 5.35 2.29 21.51
CA LEU A 594 4.22 1.57 22.09
C LEU A 594 3.92 2.14 23.48
N PRO A 595 2.67 2.48 23.81
CA PRO A 595 2.32 2.98 25.13
C PRO A 595 2.48 1.90 26.22
N ALA A 596 2.17 0.65 25.90
CA ALA A 596 2.43 -0.50 26.76
C ALA A 596 2.62 -1.79 25.96
N LEU A 597 3.51 -2.67 26.41
CA LEU A 597 3.72 -4.02 25.88
C LEU A 597 3.62 -5.03 27.02
N SER A 598 2.55 -5.83 27.03
CA SER A 598 2.42 -6.94 27.97
C SER A 598 3.07 -8.21 27.41
N ILE A 599 3.73 -8.96 28.28
CA ILE A 599 4.47 -10.18 27.97
C ILE A 599 4.11 -11.22 29.02
N GLU A 600 3.53 -12.34 28.59
CA GLU A 600 3.28 -13.50 29.43
C GLU A 600 4.34 -14.57 29.14
N GLY A 601 5.31 -14.70 30.04
CA GLY A 601 6.40 -15.67 29.90
C GLY A 601 7.70 -15.14 30.49
N VAL A 602 8.81 -15.39 29.81
CA VAL A 602 10.15 -14.99 30.26
C VAL A 602 10.60 -13.73 29.54
N VAL A 603 11.12 -12.76 30.27
CA VAL A 603 11.72 -11.52 29.78
C VAL A 603 13.09 -11.36 30.42
N SER A 604 14.13 -11.04 29.63
CA SER A 604 15.42 -10.67 30.19
C SER A 604 16.09 -9.55 29.40
N PHE A 605 16.75 -8.65 30.12
CA PHE A 605 17.43 -7.50 29.54
C PHE A 605 18.50 -6.96 30.49
N LYS A 606 19.43 -6.20 29.92
CA LYS A 606 20.45 -5.46 30.66
C LYS A 606 20.15 -3.98 30.64
N VAL A 607 20.15 -3.33 31.81
CA VAL A 607 20.06 -1.87 31.89
C VAL A 607 21.42 -1.28 31.51
N VAL A 608 21.44 -0.41 30.51
CA VAL A 608 22.64 0.28 30.01
C VAL A 608 22.81 1.64 30.67
N SER A 609 21.73 2.42 30.76
CA SER A 609 21.74 3.75 31.33
C SER A 609 20.34 4.17 31.76
N THR A 610 20.26 5.09 32.72
CA THR A 610 18.99 5.58 33.26
C THR A 610 19.00 7.10 33.40
N PHE A 611 17.90 7.71 32.99
CA PHE A 611 17.65 9.16 33.02
C PHE A 611 16.26 9.41 33.59
N GLU A 612 15.94 10.67 33.89
CA GLU A 612 14.75 11.07 34.67
C GLU A 612 13.44 10.36 34.24
N ASN A 613 13.23 10.15 32.93
CA ASN A 613 12.01 9.52 32.40
C ASN A 613 12.25 8.22 31.60
N ARG A 614 13.49 7.73 31.51
CA ARG A 614 13.86 6.67 30.57
C ARG A 614 14.90 5.71 31.14
N ILE A 615 14.69 4.44 30.86
CA ILE A 615 15.62 3.33 31.09
C ILE A 615 16.00 2.82 29.71
N TYR A 616 17.27 2.91 29.35
CA TYR A 616 17.81 2.30 28.14
C TYR A 616 18.25 0.88 28.44
N ILE A 617 17.72 -0.08 27.69
CA ILE A 617 18.00 -1.51 27.84
C ILE A 617 18.62 -2.09 26.57
N GLU A 618 19.52 -3.05 26.74
CA GLU A 618 20.16 -3.83 25.69
C GLU A 618 19.96 -5.34 25.91
N ASN A 619 20.27 -6.14 24.90
CA ASN A 619 20.16 -7.61 24.94
C ASN A 619 18.77 -8.09 25.39
N PHE A 620 17.72 -7.37 24.97
CA PHE A 620 16.34 -7.71 25.28
C PHE A 620 15.97 -9.04 24.61
N THR A 621 15.61 -10.03 25.43
CA THR A 621 15.14 -11.34 24.99
C THR A 621 13.81 -11.65 25.68
N TYR A 622 12.91 -12.31 24.96
CA TYR A 622 11.64 -12.76 25.52
C TYR A 622 11.28 -14.15 25.00
N ARG A 623 10.50 -14.90 25.78
CA ARG A 623 9.94 -16.20 25.41
C ARG A 623 8.55 -16.33 26.02
N GLY A 624 7.51 -16.27 25.20
CA GLY A 624 6.13 -16.24 25.69
C GLY A 624 5.17 -15.51 24.75
N GLY A 625 3.94 -15.29 25.22
CA GLY A 625 2.93 -14.50 24.51
C GLY A 625 3.21 -13.00 24.61
N LEU A 626 3.09 -12.28 23.49
CA LEU A 626 3.20 -10.82 23.45
C LEU A 626 1.82 -10.20 23.21
N CYS A 627 1.41 -9.31 24.12
CA CYS A 627 0.16 -8.57 24.05
C CYS A 627 0.46 -7.06 24.06
N PRO A 628 0.82 -6.46 22.92
CA PRO A 628 0.96 -5.01 22.81
C PRO A 628 -0.39 -4.34 23.10
N LYS A 629 -0.42 -3.39 24.04
CA LYS A 629 -1.60 -2.56 24.33
C LYS A 629 -1.62 -1.34 23.39
N GLU A 630 -1.78 -1.62 22.11
CA GLU A 630 -2.56 -0.78 21.20
C GLU A 630 -3.88 -1.54 21.03
N PHE A 631 -5.05 -0.89 20.90
CA PHE A 631 -6.29 -1.61 20.55
C PHE A 631 -5.95 -2.60 19.42
N SER A 632 -6.14 -3.91 19.62
CA SER A 632 -5.66 -4.85 18.63
C SER A 632 -6.37 -4.48 17.33
N LEU A 633 -5.62 -4.21 16.26
CA LEU A 633 -6.23 -3.70 15.03
C LEU A 633 -7.25 -4.73 14.50
N LYS A 634 -7.12 -5.99 14.91
CA LYS A 634 -8.11 -7.04 14.75
C LYS A 634 -9.39 -6.79 15.55
N GLU A 635 -9.33 -6.48 16.84
CA GLU A 635 -10.51 -6.07 17.62
C GLU A 635 -11.19 -4.84 17.04
N LEU A 636 -10.42 -3.83 16.60
CA LEU A 636 -10.98 -2.65 15.93
C LEU A 636 -11.66 -3.03 14.61
N MET A 637 -11.06 -3.94 13.83
CA MET A 637 -11.65 -4.44 12.59
C MET A 637 -12.87 -5.32 12.84
N ASP A 638 -12.86 -6.16 13.88
CA ASP A 638 -13.97 -7.05 14.24
C ASP A 638 -15.15 -6.24 14.77
N GLU A 639 -14.90 -5.23 15.62
CA GLU A 639 -15.91 -4.27 16.05
C GLU A 639 -16.46 -3.46 14.86
N TYR A 640 -15.58 -3.02 13.96
CA TYR A 640 -15.98 -2.31 12.76
C TYR A 640 -16.86 -3.17 11.85
N VAL A 641 -16.45 -4.41 11.54
CA VAL A 641 -17.23 -5.36 10.72
C VAL A 641 -18.56 -5.65 11.40
N LYS A 642 -18.57 -5.92 12.71
CA LYS A 642 -19.80 -6.17 13.48
C LYS A 642 -20.81 -5.02 13.37
N ASN A 643 -20.35 -3.78 13.39
CA ASN A 643 -21.21 -2.60 13.38
C ASN A 643 -21.68 -2.22 11.96
N HIS A 644 -20.88 -2.50 10.94
CA HIS A 644 -21.11 -1.97 9.58
C HIS A 644 -21.53 -3.02 8.56
N ASP A 645 -21.19 -4.30 8.77
CA ASP A 645 -21.55 -5.35 7.83
C ASP A 645 -23.07 -5.50 7.69
N ILE A 646 -23.48 -5.91 6.51
CA ILE A 646 -24.87 -6.20 6.19
C ILE A 646 -24.89 -7.48 5.37
N SER A 647 -25.65 -8.48 5.84
CA SER A 647 -25.69 -9.77 5.17
C SER A 647 -26.25 -9.64 3.75
N ILE A 648 -25.71 -10.42 2.81
CA ILE A 648 -26.22 -10.46 1.42
C ILE A 648 -27.72 -10.79 1.40
N LEU A 649 -28.18 -11.67 2.28
CA LEU A 649 -29.60 -12.04 2.40
C LEU A 649 -30.47 -10.84 2.77
N SER A 650 -30.04 -10.03 3.75
CA SER A 650 -30.78 -8.81 4.12
C SER A 650 -30.85 -7.80 2.98
N VAL A 651 -29.80 -7.67 2.17
CA VAL A 651 -29.80 -6.79 0.99
C VAL A 651 -30.73 -7.32 -0.10
N LEU A 652 -30.75 -8.63 -0.32
CA LEU A 652 -31.63 -9.29 -1.29
C LEU A 652 -33.12 -9.09 -0.98
N LEU A 653 -33.49 -9.20 0.30
CA LEU A 653 -34.87 -9.06 0.76
C LEU A 653 -35.34 -7.60 0.81
N HIS A 654 -34.43 -6.62 0.72
CA HIS A 654 -34.77 -5.21 0.64
C HIS A 654 -35.47 -4.88 -0.70
N PRO A 655 -36.43 -3.93 -0.76
CA PRO A 655 -37.14 -3.59 -2.00
C PRO A 655 -36.22 -3.27 -3.20
N LEU A 656 -35.12 -2.56 -2.96
CA LEU A 656 -34.10 -2.28 -3.98
C LEU A 656 -33.39 -3.55 -4.47
N GLY A 657 -33.12 -4.50 -3.57
CA GLY A 657 -32.51 -5.79 -3.90
C GLY A 657 -33.43 -6.68 -4.73
N LEU A 658 -34.72 -6.70 -4.39
CA LEU A 658 -35.75 -7.39 -5.18
C LEU A 658 -35.89 -6.79 -6.59
N LEU A 659 -35.93 -5.45 -6.69
CA LEU A 659 -35.98 -4.74 -7.97
C LEU A 659 -34.74 -5.03 -8.83
N TRP A 660 -33.55 -5.04 -8.23
CA TRP A 660 -32.31 -5.39 -8.92
C TRP A 660 -32.31 -6.85 -9.38
N SER A 661 -32.76 -7.77 -8.53
CA SER A 661 -32.90 -9.19 -8.87
C SER A 661 -33.84 -9.38 -10.07
N PHE A 662 -34.99 -8.69 -10.08
CA PHE A 662 -35.91 -8.70 -11.20
C PHE A 662 -35.26 -8.15 -12.48
N THR A 663 -34.47 -7.08 -12.37
CA THR A 663 -33.72 -6.50 -13.50
C THR A 663 -32.72 -7.50 -14.10
N ILE A 664 -32.02 -8.26 -13.25
CA ILE A 664 -31.08 -9.30 -13.70
C ILE A 664 -31.84 -10.47 -14.36
N VAL A 665 -32.97 -10.90 -13.81
CA VAL A 665 -33.84 -11.90 -14.44
C VAL A 665 -34.28 -11.43 -15.83
N LEU A 666 -34.69 -10.17 -15.98
CA LEU A 666 -35.04 -9.58 -17.27
C LEU A 666 -33.86 -9.63 -18.25
N ILE A 667 -32.64 -9.29 -17.82
CA ILE A 667 -31.43 -9.39 -18.64
C ILE A 667 -31.21 -10.84 -19.11
N ILE A 668 -31.36 -11.83 -18.23
CA ILE A 668 -31.24 -13.25 -18.56
C ILE A 668 -32.29 -13.64 -19.61
N VAL A 669 -33.55 -13.25 -19.43
CA VAL A 669 -34.64 -13.53 -20.39
C VAL A 669 -34.35 -12.91 -21.76
N LEU A 670 -33.88 -11.66 -21.81
CA LEU A 670 -33.51 -10.98 -23.05
C LEU A 670 -32.36 -11.69 -23.77
N MET A 671 -31.38 -12.21 -23.03
CA MET A 671 -30.28 -13.00 -23.60
C MET A 671 -30.78 -14.31 -24.23
N PHE A 672 -31.68 -15.04 -23.55
CA PHE A 672 -32.27 -16.27 -24.10
C PHE A 672 -33.16 -15.99 -25.31
N SER A 673 -33.99 -14.94 -25.26
CA SER A 673 -34.87 -14.54 -26.37
C SER A 673 -34.09 -14.23 -27.66
N LYS A 674 -32.97 -13.51 -27.56
CA LYS A 674 -32.09 -13.26 -28.72
C LYS A 674 -31.52 -14.56 -29.31
N ARG A 675 -31.08 -15.49 -28.46
CA ARG A 675 -30.60 -16.81 -28.91
C ARG A 675 -31.67 -17.57 -29.67
N VAL A 676 -32.90 -17.60 -29.15
CA VAL A 676 -34.04 -18.26 -29.79
C VAL A 676 -34.37 -17.62 -31.14
N ARG A 677 -34.49 -16.28 -31.22
CA ARG A 677 -34.72 -15.57 -32.51
C ARG A 677 -33.64 -15.86 -33.53
N ARG A 678 -32.38 -15.95 -33.10
CA ARG A 678 -31.26 -16.24 -33.99
C ARG A 678 -31.26 -17.69 -34.45
N LEU A 679 -31.59 -18.65 -33.58
CA LEU A 679 -31.77 -20.05 -33.95
C LEU A 679 -32.85 -20.20 -35.01
N ILE A 680 -34.01 -19.55 -34.79
CA ILE A 680 -35.13 -19.49 -35.74
C ILE A 680 -34.68 -18.87 -37.08
N SER A 681 -33.92 -17.78 -37.05
CA SER A 681 -33.36 -17.14 -38.25
C SER A 681 -32.36 -18.03 -39.01
N ILE A 682 -31.57 -18.83 -38.31
CA ILE A 682 -30.60 -19.73 -38.93
C ILE A 682 -31.32 -20.94 -39.51
N THR A 683 -32.28 -21.54 -38.79
CA THR A 683 -33.11 -22.62 -39.33
C THR A 683 -33.89 -22.15 -40.56
N LEU A 684 -34.51 -20.96 -40.54
CA LEU A 684 -35.19 -20.40 -41.71
C LEU A 684 -34.25 -20.12 -42.91
N LYS A 685 -32.95 -19.89 -42.68
CA LYS A 685 -31.96 -19.72 -43.76
C LYS A 685 -31.40 -21.05 -44.28
N VAL A 686 -31.32 -22.07 -43.43
CA VAL A 686 -30.88 -23.42 -43.81
C VAL A 686 -31.99 -24.16 -44.57
N TYR A 687 -33.25 -23.94 -44.19
CA TYR A 687 -34.42 -24.36 -44.94
C TYR A 687 -34.83 -23.29 -45.98
N LYS A 688 -33.97 -23.02 -46.98
CA LYS A 688 -34.36 -22.20 -48.13
C LYS A 688 -35.72 -22.64 -48.69
N LEU A 689 -36.76 -21.88 -48.33
CA LEU A 689 -37.80 -21.38 -49.22
C LEU A 689 -37.20 -20.22 -50.02
#